data_AF-A0A5J4VWW0-F1
#
_entry.id   AF-A0A5J4VWW0-F1
#
_cell.length_a   1.000
_cell.length_b   1.000
_cell.length_c   1.000
_cell.angle_alpha   90.00
_cell.angle_beta   90.00
_cell.angle_gamma   90.00
#
_symmetry.space_group_name_H-M   'P 1'
#
loop_
_entity.id
_entity.type
_entity.pdbx_description
1 polymer ?
#
loop_
_entity_poly.entity_id
_entity_poly.type
_entity_poly.pdbx_seq_one_letter_code
_entity_poly.pdbx_strand_id
1 'polypeptide(L)'
;MTEEGTRRPLHSDPIDGLNISFSMSSGLTFGQLVLRLKTDGLPEDEQIAVLQQMIFFASRSDQDLRIAVESEGIEIASSLFIKTPNKRIKQLCIGLIGMIGQLGVEDEQKEDWIDLCIPLSKLLFSSNNELQRRGKNSLMNLIEQNENVVSGLLQIGFLDRSSDALNSIPSQSFSSSSPQTTITSSSSFVMNILTILDQIITIASEKISKSGKIMKTLDQLKRSGETAPIRRKADFLKNMVEKEGQNNETENDNEKSKEKIISLEDRIRSFEEQIHIKDQRERILQQEKIDSDQQIIRLNQQIEAKENENQQIQSRLTSSEERVQTLQQQSTEQELNIRTLQQEKAQHIMKIEEQQIDKNQIEQRAITAEEQIRTLTTQNTQKDQSITSLTKDKKQAEDKASASEVRCKALEQEKVQKDEKIKTLNQEKTQKDLKIDALTKEKTISEQKAVQLEGRIKALEQDRKQLEDKSPATQKENLILMRKMNEISKRMNDHLKSMVNESDLEKLRMIPWIEMCKDLSKPIGIVCGQEGSINLQRQIEICEYLIEMFKDIGINDENRKRCIQCGIAKALLNMFENWKVEEIKEQHSIAFFNLTFTNNNEIKQLLFTLNPFKGLLNLLNHSNNNIQLNGINSIFNIQLRGSETSSKTEIHPYFDSIASIGGIEKIYEFMNRINSTKSCKDLSAITIGYFHKARKIENVEMKNNVIKHLKSIVNDQVGWAKNASRIALRYLAQNSDNKNEIEKDGFVIPT
;
A
#
# COMPACT_ATOMS: atom_id res chain seq x y z
N MET A 1 -19.88 -44.93 33.95
CA MET A 1 -19.61 -43.57 34.46
C MET A 1 -18.54 -42.98 33.55
N THR A 2 -18.75 -41.75 33.08
CA THR A 2 -18.20 -41.25 31.80
C THR A 2 -17.01 -40.29 31.96
N GLU A 3 -16.31 -40.10 30.83
CA GLU A 3 -15.11 -39.27 30.64
C GLU A 3 -15.42 -37.78 30.39
N GLU A 4 -14.38 -37.07 29.94
CA GLU A 4 -14.29 -35.76 29.26
C GLU A 4 -13.83 -34.56 30.10
N GLY A 5 -12.96 -33.67 29.58
CA GLY A 5 -12.35 -33.65 28.25
C GLY A 5 -12.27 -32.25 27.63
N THR A 6 -11.53 -31.33 28.24
CA THR A 6 -11.58 -29.89 27.88
C THR A 6 -10.91 -29.57 26.54
N ARG A 7 -11.69 -29.53 25.46
CA ARG A 7 -11.29 -28.98 24.15
C ARG A 7 -11.79 -27.53 23.97
N ARG A 8 -10.92 -26.66 23.45
CA ARG A 8 -11.32 -25.38 22.83
C ARG A 8 -11.93 -25.63 21.45
N PRO A 9 -12.81 -24.75 20.96
CA PRO A 9 -12.94 -24.43 19.55
C PRO A 9 -12.29 -23.08 19.21
N LEU A 10 -11.72 -22.99 18.00
CA LEU A 10 -11.36 -21.74 17.31
C LEU A 10 -12.48 -21.38 16.33
N HIS A 11 -12.77 -20.09 16.13
CA HIS A 11 -13.16 -19.57 14.82
C HIS A 11 -12.93 -18.05 14.70
N SER A 12 -12.64 -17.63 13.47
CA SER A 12 -12.33 -16.28 12.98
C SER A 12 -13.39 -15.84 11.93
N ASP A 13 -13.43 -14.64 11.33
CA ASP A 13 -12.40 -13.58 11.22
C ASP A 13 -12.81 -12.18 11.76
N PRO A 14 -13.20 -11.15 10.96
CA PRO A 14 -12.54 -9.86 11.12
C PRO A 14 -13.46 -8.70 11.53
N ILE A 15 -12.89 -7.72 12.25
CA ILE A 15 -13.51 -6.40 12.43
C ILE A 15 -13.13 -5.53 11.23
N ASP A 16 -13.95 -5.61 10.19
CA ASP A 16 -14.04 -4.56 9.18
C ASP A 16 -14.56 -3.26 9.81
N GLY A 17 -14.08 -2.13 9.28
CA GLY A 17 -14.85 -0.90 9.14
C GLY A 17 -15.39 -0.21 10.40
N LEU A 18 -14.88 0.99 10.64
CA LEU A 18 -15.53 2.09 11.37
C LEU A 18 -17.07 2.09 11.26
N ASN A 19 -17.72 1.46 12.23
CA ASN A 19 -19.12 1.67 12.55
C ASN A 19 -19.24 1.59 14.07
N ILE A 20 -19.35 2.76 14.69
CA ILE A 20 -19.65 2.90 16.12
C ILE A 20 -21.07 2.35 16.30
N SER A 21 -21.17 1.10 16.73
CA SER A 21 -22.44 0.50 17.09
C SER A 21 -22.95 1.20 18.35
N PHE A 22 -23.93 2.10 18.17
CA PHE A 22 -24.77 2.57 19.25
C PHE A 22 -25.47 1.34 19.86
N SER A 23 -24.90 0.84 20.96
CA SER A 23 -25.51 -0.19 21.79
C SER A 23 -26.75 0.39 22.47
N MET A 24 -27.87 0.44 21.75
CA MET A 24 -29.19 0.74 22.30
C MET A 24 -29.68 -0.44 23.13
N SER A 25 -29.09 -0.62 24.31
CA SER A 25 -29.64 -1.47 25.37
C SER A 25 -30.50 -0.64 26.33
N SER A 26 -31.76 -1.04 26.48
CA SER A 26 -32.83 -0.45 27.32
C SER A 26 -33.43 0.88 26.83
N GLY A 27 -34.73 0.85 26.56
CA GLY A 27 -35.56 2.04 26.29
C GLY A 27 -35.91 2.76 27.60
N LEU A 28 -34.91 3.33 28.26
CA LEU A 28 -35.10 4.14 29.46
C LEU A 28 -35.76 5.48 29.09
N THR A 29 -36.71 5.93 29.91
CA THR A 29 -37.29 7.27 29.79
C THR A 29 -36.30 8.32 30.29
N PHE A 30 -36.43 9.57 29.85
CA PHE A 30 -35.57 10.66 30.31
C PHE A 30 -35.51 10.77 31.84
N GLY A 31 -36.65 10.60 32.52
CA GLY A 31 -36.72 10.57 33.99
C GLY A 31 -35.92 9.42 34.63
N GLN A 32 -35.84 8.26 33.99
CA GLN A 32 -34.99 7.15 34.46
C GLN A 32 -33.50 7.43 34.25
N LEU A 33 -33.12 8.13 33.18
CA LEU A 33 -31.75 8.58 32.96
C LEU A 33 -31.32 9.63 34.01
N VAL A 34 -32.20 10.59 34.34
CA VAL A 34 -32.02 11.55 35.44
C VAL A 34 -31.83 10.83 36.78
N LEU A 35 -32.65 9.82 37.09
CA LEU A 35 -32.52 9.02 38.31
C LEU A 35 -31.21 8.22 38.36
N ARG A 36 -30.70 7.76 37.21
CA ARG A 36 -29.41 7.04 37.14
C ARG A 36 -28.21 7.96 37.38
N LEU A 37 -28.22 9.20 36.86
CA LEU A 37 -27.19 10.21 37.19
C LEU A 37 -27.28 10.73 38.64
N LYS A 38 -28.43 10.59 39.30
CA LYS A 38 -28.57 10.87 40.74
C LYS A 38 -27.92 9.80 41.64
N THR A 39 -27.56 8.63 41.12
CA THR A 39 -26.96 7.56 41.92
C THR A 39 -25.49 7.90 42.24
N ASP A 40 -25.18 8.16 43.51
CA ASP A 40 -23.80 8.40 43.95
C ASP A 40 -22.89 7.20 43.64
N GLY A 41 -21.68 7.46 43.15
CA GLY A 41 -20.68 6.43 42.84
C GLY A 41 -20.79 5.79 41.45
N LEU A 42 -21.64 6.28 40.55
CA LEU A 42 -21.72 5.80 39.16
C LEU A 42 -20.36 5.94 38.43
N PRO A 43 -19.85 4.91 37.72
CA PRO A 43 -18.57 5.00 36.99
C PRO A 43 -18.57 6.09 35.90
N GLU A 44 -17.40 6.68 35.61
CA GLU A 44 -17.27 7.76 34.62
C GLU A 44 -17.75 7.35 33.22
N ASP A 45 -17.46 6.12 32.78
CA ASP A 45 -17.93 5.61 31.48
C ASP A 45 -19.46 5.47 31.43
N GLU A 46 -20.10 5.12 32.56
CA GLU A 46 -21.57 5.11 32.66
C GLU A 46 -22.15 6.52 32.72
N GLN A 47 -21.51 7.47 33.42
CA GLN A 47 -21.91 8.88 33.40
C GLN A 47 -21.87 9.45 31.97
N ILE A 48 -20.80 9.16 31.21
CA ILE A 48 -20.68 9.52 29.78
C ILE A 48 -21.81 8.90 28.97
N ALA A 49 -22.05 7.59 29.11
CA ALA A 49 -23.08 6.89 28.36
C ALA A 49 -24.50 7.42 28.65
N VAL A 50 -24.81 7.72 29.91
CA VAL A 50 -26.12 8.27 30.31
C VAL A 50 -26.29 9.71 29.81
N LEU A 51 -25.27 10.58 29.93
CA LEU A 51 -25.32 11.93 29.37
C LEU A 51 -25.50 11.93 27.84
N GLN A 52 -24.78 11.05 27.12
CA GLN A 52 -24.96 10.88 25.68
C GLN A 52 -26.37 10.41 25.32
N GLN A 53 -26.95 9.48 26.09
CA GLN A 53 -28.35 9.06 25.91
C GLN A 53 -29.35 10.19 26.20
N MET A 54 -29.10 11.03 27.20
CA MET A 54 -29.96 12.19 27.51
C MET A 54 -29.90 13.26 26.40
N ILE A 55 -28.71 13.56 25.87
CA ILE A 55 -28.55 14.47 24.72
C ILE A 55 -29.30 13.92 23.50
N PHE A 56 -29.09 12.64 23.18
CA PHE A 56 -29.78 11.98 22.07
C PHE A 56 -31.31 11.95 22.26
N PHE A 57 -31.79 11.73 23.49
CA PHE A 57 -33.22 11.80 23.81
C PHE A 57 -33.77 13.21 23.54
N ALA A 58 -33.13 14.24 24.08
CA ALA A 58 -33.55 15.64 23.88
C ALA A 58 -33.48 16.10 22.41
N SER A 59 -32.66 15.47 21.57
CA SER A 59 -32.56 15.79 20.13
C SER A 59 -33.55 15.04 19.23
N ARG A 60 -34.35 14.08 19.73
CA ARG A 60 -35.18 13.20 18.89
C ARG A 60 -36.46 13.85 18.35
N SER A 61 -37.14 14.65 19.16
CA SER A 61 -38.39 15.31 18.78
C SER A 61 -38.72 16.46 19.73
N ASP A 62 -39.58 17.40 19.29
CA ASP A 62 -40.10 18.46 20.17
C ASP A 62 -40.85 17.91 21.39
N GLN A 63 -41.44 16.72 21.30
CA GLN A 63 -42.13 16.07 22.41
C GLN A 63 -41.13 15.49 23.42
N ASP A 64 -40.05 14.85 22.94
CA ASP A 64 -38.97 14.34 23.79
C ASP A 64 -38.20 15.50 24.44
N LEU A 65 -38.02 16.60 23.73
CA LEU A 65 -37.45 17.84 24.26
C LEU A 65 -38.34 18.45 25.35
N ARG A 66 -39.67 18.49 25.17
CA ARG A 66 -40.61 18.93 26.25
C ARG A 66 -40.49 18.06 27.50
N ILE A 67 -40.40 16.74 27.34
CA ILE A 67 -40.17 15.80 28.45
C ILE A 67 -38.83 16.08 29.14
N ALA A 68 -37.77 16.40 28.38
CA ALA A 68 -36.47 16.78 28.93
C ALA A 68 -36.53 18.13 29.68
N VAL A 69 -37.26 19.12 29.17
CA VAL A 69 -37.49 20.44 29.79
C VAL A 69 -38.27 20.34 31.11
N GLU A 70 -39.28 19.47 31.18
CA GLU A 70 -40.08 19.26 32.38
C GLU A 70 -39.32 18.49 33.47
N SER A 71 -38.27 17.74 33.10
CA SER A 71 -37.42 16.97 34.02
C SER A 71 -36.40 17.81 34.81
N GLU A 72 -35.67 17.17 35.73
CA GLU A 72 -34.51 17.75 36.46
C GLU A 72 -33.17 17.57 35.72
N GLY A 73 -33.19 17.40 34.39
CA GLY A 73 -31.97 17.19 33.60
C GLY A 73 -30.95 18.34 33.71
N ILE A 74 -31.42 19.59 33.78
CA ILE A 74 -30.56 20.78 33.88
C ILE A 74 -29.87 20.84 35.25
N GLU A 75 -30.60 20.65 36.35
CA GLU A 75 -30.03 20.67 37.70
C GLU A 75 -29.04 19.52 37.93
N ILE A 76 -29.33 18.33 37.41
CA ILE A 76 -28.42 17.17 37.55
C ILE A 76 -27.18 17.31 36.69
N ALA A 77 -27.29 17.80 35.45
CA ALA A 77 -26.11 18.13 34.64
C ALA A 77 -25.25 19.23 35.31
N SER A 78 -25.87 20.26 35.88
CA SER A 78 -25.18 21.35 36.59
C SER A 78 -24.49 20.86 37.86
N SER A 79 -25.15 20.01 38.65
CA SER A 79 -24.57 19.39 39.86
C SER A 79 -23.41 18.44 39.52
N LEU A 80 -23.56 17.62 38.47
CA LEU A 80 -22.52 16.70 38.03
C LEU A 80 -21.28 17.43 37.51
N PHE A 81 -21.47 18.54 36.79
CA PHE A 81 -20.39 19.40 36.29
C PHE A 81 -19.48 19.91 37.41
N ILE A 82 -20.05 20.27 38.57
CA ILE A 82 -19.28 20.73 39.75
C ILE A 82 -18.51 19.56 40.38
N LYS A 83 -19.14 18.38 40.48
CA LYS A 83 -18.57 17.19 41.13
C LYS A 83 -17.45 16.51 40.33
N THR A 84 -17.41 16.66 39.01
CA THR A 84 -16.50 15.89 38.13
C THR A 84 -15.24 16.65 37.69
N PRO A 85 -14.04 16.06 37.79
CA PRO A 85 -12.83 16.59 37.16
C PRO A 85 -12.74 16.22 35.66
N ASN A 86 -13.58 15.31 35.16
CA ASN A 86 -13.48 14.78 33.80
C ASN A 86 -14.02 15.79 32.77
N LYS A 87 -13.13 16.28 31.90
CA LYS A 87 -13.44 17.26 30.85
C LYS A 87 -14.55 16.82 29.89
N ARG A 88 -14.61 15.53 29.53
CA ARG A 88 -15.62 15.00 28.61
C ARG A 88 -17.01 14.99 29.26
N ILE A 89 -17.07 14.69 30.56
CA ILE A 89 -18.33 14.75 31.33
C ILE A 89 -18.80 16.20 31.43
N LYS A 90 -17.89 17.14 31.72
CA LYS A 90 -18.20 18.58 31.70
C LYS A 90 -18.75 19.07 30.35
N GLN A 91 -18.09 18.71 29.24
CA GLN A 91 -18.56 19.05 27.89
C GLN A 91 -19.96 18.48 27.60
N LEU A 92 -20.22 17.22 28.00
CA LEU A 92 -21.54 16.60 27.84
C LEU A 92 -22.60 17.26 28.75
N CYS A 93 -22.25 17.71 29.95
CA CYS A 93 -23.15 18.52 30.78
C CYS A 93 -23.49 19.87 30.13
N ILE A 94 -22.49 20.61 29.60
CA ILE A 94 -22.72 21.86 28.86
C ILE A 94 -23.62 21.60 27.65
N GLY A 95 -23.30 20.57 26.84
CA GLY A 95 -24.07 20.20 25.66
C GLY A 95 -25.52 19.82 25.98
N LEU A 96 -25.75 19.07 27.06
CA LEU A 96 -27.11 18.70 27.51
C LEU A 96 -27.90 19.93 27.98
N ILE A 97 -27.29 20.83 28.76
CA ILE A 97 -27.92 22.07 29.23
C ILE A 97 -28.23 22.99 28.04
N GLY A 98 -27.31 23.09 27.07
CA GLY A 98 -27.51 23.81 25.81
C GLY A 98 -28.68 23.24 25.01
N MET A 99 -28.70 21.92 24.78
CA MET A 99 -29.77 21.25 24.02
C MET A 99 -31.15 21.42 24.65
N ILE A 100 -31.30 21.20 25.97
CA ILE A 100 -32.58 21.41 26.67
C ILE A 100 -33.00 22.90 26.62
N GLY A 101 -32.03 23.82 26.64
CA GLY A 101 -32.26 25.26 26.46
C GLY A 101 -32.47 25.74 25.02
N GLN A 102 -32.44 24.86 24.02
CA GLN A 102 -32.46 25.19 22.58
C GLN A 102 -31.29 26.07 22.13
N LEU A 103 -30.08 25.80 22.63
CA LEU A 103 -28.85 26.54 22.38
C LEU A 103 -27.79 25.62 21.78
N GLY A 104 -27.42 25.89 20.53
CA GLY A 104 -26.16 25.40 19.98
C GLY A 104 -24.99 26.06 20.73
N VAL A 105 -24.02 25.25 21.12
CA VAL A 105 -22.75 25.71 21.70
C VAL A 105 -21.64 25.16 20.81
N GLU A 106 -21.15 26.00 19.91
CA GLU A 106 -19.91 25.81 19.19
C GLU A 106 -18.90 26.84 19.71
N ASP A 107 -18.05 26.44 20.65
CA ASP A 107 -16.66 26.90 20.70
C ASP A 107 -15.87 25.94 21.60
N GLU A 108 -14.62 25.61 21.24
CA GLU A 108 -13.93 24.46 21.87
C GLU A 108 -12.84 24.86 22.88
N GLN A 109 -12.53 26.15 23.05
CA GLN A 109 -11.44 26.61 23.94
C GLN A 109 -11.66 28.00 24.60
N LYS A 110 -12.37 28.05 25.72
CA LYS A 110 -12.08 28.98 26.85
C LYS A 110 -12.80 28.58 28.14
N GLU A 111 -12.16 28.85 29.29
CA GLU A 111 -12.63 28.65 30.68
C GLU A 111 -13.98 27.91 30.87
N ASP A 112 -13.93 26.64 31.29
CA ASP A 112 -15.07 25.73 31.57
C ASP A 112 -16.33 26.41 32.18
N TRP A 113 -16.14 27.40 33.07
CA TRP A 113 -17.23 28.10 33.76
C TRP A 113 -17.97 29.13 32.91
N ILE A 114 -17.29 29.81 31.97
CA ILE A 114 -17.92 30.81 31.08
C ILE A 114 -18.92 30.10 30.15
N ASP A 115 -18.50 28.99 29.56
CA ASP A 115 -19.31 28.18 28.63
C ASP A 115 -20.53 27.56 29.30
N LEU A 116 -20.49 27.31 30.62
CA LEU A 116 -21.65 26.91 31.41
C LEU A 116 -22.55 28.11 31.81
N CYS A 117 -21.96 29.27 32.11
CA CYS A 117 -22.70 30.47 32.49
C CYS A 117 -23.55 31.04 31.34
N ILE A 118 -23.10 30.93 30.09
CA ILE A 118 -23.81 31.40 28.89
C ILE A 118 -25.20 30.75 28.75
N PRO A 119 -25.35 29.41 28.63
CA PRO A 119 -26.65 28.77 28.45
C PRO A 119 -27.55 28.91 29.67
N LEU A 120 -27.00 28.84 30.88
CA LEU A 120 -27.78 29.03 32.12
C LEU A 120 -28.33 30.46 32.27
N SER A 121 -27.55 31.47 31.89
CA SER A 121 -28.02 32.86 31.86
C SER A 121 -29.16 33.03 30.83
N LYS A 122 -29.05 32.41 29.66
CA LYS A 122 -30.09 32.47 28.63
C LYS A 122 -31.36 31.69 29.01
N LEU A 123 -31.23 30.61 29.80
CA LEU A 123 -32.35 29.94 30.46
C LEU A 123 -33.06 30.88 31.46
N LEU A 124 -32.31 31.59 32.31
CA LEU A 124 -32.87 32.58 33.25
C LEU A 124 -33.61 33.73 32.55
N PHE A 125 -33.14 34.15 31.37
CA PHE A 125 -33.79 35.20 30.56
C PHE A 125 -34.87 34.66 29.60
N SER A 126 -35.21 33.37 29.67
CA SER A 126 -36.25 32.75 28.83
C SER A 126 -37.66 33.24 29.20
N SER A 127 -38.51 33.40 28.19
CA SER A 127 -39.94 33.67 28.36
C SER A 127 -40.75 32.46 28.87
N ASN A 128 -40.14 31.27 28.91
CA ASN A 128 -40.74 30.08 29.50
C ASN A 128 -40.45 30.04 31.00
N ASN A 129 -41.52 30.17 31.81
CA ASN A 129 -41.46 30.17 33.28
C ASN A 129 -40.70 28.96 33.86
N GLU A 130 -40.84 27.78 33.28
CA GLU A 130 -40.15 26.58 33.77
C GLU A 130 -38.66 26.63 33.45
N LEU A 131 -38.27 26.93 32.19
CA LEU A 131 -36.86 27.10 31.83
C LEU A 131 -36.16 28.17 32.66
N GLN A 132 -36.87 29.27 32.94
CA GLN A 132 -36.37 30.31 33.84
C GLN A 132 -36.20 29.80 35.28
N ARG A 133 -37.19 29.07 35.83
CA ARG A 133 -37.12 28.49 37.18
C ARG A 133 -35.96 27.50 37.31
N ARG A 134 -35.79 26.62 36.31
CA ARG A 134 -34.68 25.65 36.20
C ARG A 134 -33.32 26.37 36.10
N GLY A 135 -33.21 27.37 35.22
CA GLY A 135 -32.01 28.19 35.04
C GLY A 135 -31.62 28.96 36.31
N LYS A 136 -32.59 29.59 36.98
CA LYS A 136 -32.41 30.24 38.29
C LYS A 136 -31.87 29.27 39.33
N ASN A 137 -32.55 28.14 39.55
CA ASN A 137 -32.15 27.18 40.59
C ASN A 137 -30.74 26.64 40.34
N SER A 138 -30.41 26.37 39.08
CA SER A 138 -29.08 25.89 38.67
C SER A 138 -28.00 26.94 38.89
N LEU A 139 -28.24 28.19 38.49
CA LEU A 139 -27.33 29.32 38.75
C LEU A 139 -27.14 29.58 40.25
N MET A 140 -28.22 29.57 41.04
CA MET A 140 -28.15 29.78 42.48
C MET A 140 -27.24 28.75 43.15
N ASN A 141 -27.46 27.47 42.86
CA ASN A 141 -26.67 26.36 43.38
C ASN A 141 -25.21 26.39 42.89
N LEU A 142 -24.95 26.83 41.65
CA LEU A 142 -23.60 27.02 41.12
C LEU A 142 -22.85 28.16 41.81
N ILE A 143 -23.51 29.29 42.02
CA ILE A 143 -22.96 30.46 42.70
C ILE A 143 -22.67 30.16 44.17
N GLU A 144 -23.54 29.40 44.85
CA GLU A 144 -23.34 28.94 46.24
C GLU A 144 -22.18 27.94 46.39
N GLN A 145 -21.85 27.17 45.34
CA GLN A 145 -20.81 26.14 45.40
C GLN A 145 -19.45 26.57 44.84
N ASN A 146 -19.35 27.66 44.06
CA ASN A 146 -18.06 28.08 43.48
C ASN A 146 -17.99 29.58 43.14
N GLU A 147 -17.08 30.31 43.81
CA GLU A 147 -16.86 31.75 43.62
C GLU A 147 -16.43 32.14 42.19
N ASN A 148 -15.78 31.23 41.45
CA ASN A 148 -15.35 31.51 40.07
C ASN A 148 -16.53 31.70 39.10
N VAL A 149 -17.71 31.15 39.42
CA VAL A 149 -18.96 31.35 38.66
C VAL A 149 -19.34 32.83 38.64
N VAL A 150 -19.13 33.55 39.74
CA VAL A 150 -19.40 35.00 39.82
C VAL A 150 -18.46 35.78 38.88
N SER A 151 -17.19 35.40 38.79
CA SER A 151 -16.26 35.99 37.81
C SER A 151 -16.73 35.74 36.38
N GLY A 152 -17.10 34.49 36.05
CA GLY A 152 -17.63 34.14 34.71
C GLY A 152 -18.89 34.92 34.34
N LEU A 153 -19.85 35.05 35.27
CA LEU A 153 -21.08 35.83 35.08
C LEU A 153 -20.79 37.32 34.86
N LEU A 154 -19.85 37.91 35.61
CA LEU A 154 -19.43 39.30 35.40
C LEU A 154 -18.72 39.48 34.04
N GLN A 155 -17.85 38.55 33.65
CA GLN A 155 -17.14 38.59 32.35
C GLN A 155 -18.08 38.52 31.14
N ILE A 156 -19.16 37.72 31.19
CA ILE A 156 -20.16 37.70 30.10
C ILE A 156 -21.08 38.93 30.07
N GLY A 157 -20.92 39.88 31.00
CA GLY A 157 -21.73 41.09 31.09
C GLY A 157 -23.13 40.85 31.65
N PHE A 158 -23.29 39.92 32.59
CA PHE A 158 -24.60 39.51 33.13
C PHE A 158 -25.43 40.68 33.70
N LEU A 159 -24.80 41.70 34.29
CA LEU A 159 -25.48 42.90 34.82
C LEU A 159 -26.20 43.70 33.70
N ASP A 160 -25.51 43.91 32.58
CA ASP A 160 -26.05 44.61 31.42
C ASP A 160 -27.14 43.78 30.73
N ARG A 161 -26.90 42.47 30.53
CA ARG A 161 -27.90 41.55 29.97
C ARG A 161 -29.16 41.46 30.83
N SER A 162 -29.01 41.52 32.16
CA SER A 162 -30.13 41.59 33.10
C SER A 162 -30.92 42.89 32.97
N SER A 163 -30.22 44.02 32.78
CA SER A 163 -30.86 45.33 32.51
C SER A 163 -31.66 45.28 31.22
N ASP A 164 -31.06 44.78 30.13
CA ASP A 164 -31.72 44.66 28.82
C ASP A 164 -32.94 43.71 28.90
N ALA A 165 -32.82 42.55 29.56
CA ALA A 165 -33.92 41.61 29.77
C ALA A 165 -35.07 42.21 30.59
N LEU A 166 -34.77 42.91 31.68
CA LEU A 166 -35.77 43.58 32.53
C LEU A 166 -36.46 44.76 31.81
N ASN A 167 -35.74 45.47 30.94
CA ASN A 167 -36.28 46.55 30.11
C ASN A 167 -37.11 46.03 28.91
N SER A 168 -36.86 44.80 28.46
CA SER A 168 -37.55 44.17 27.31
C SER A 168 -38.97 43.68 27.61
N ILE A 169 -39.39 43.68 28.88
CA ILE A 169 -40.73 43.29 29.30
C ILE A 169 -41.73 44.32 28.75
N PRO A 170 -42.73 43.92 27.94
CA PRO A 170 -43.70 44.86 27.42
C PRO A 170 -44.46 45.54 28.56
N SER A 171 -44.34 46.86 28.66
CA SER A 171 -45.19 47.66 29.53
C SER A 171 -46.63 47.54 29.04
N GLN A 172 -47.45 46.71 29.68
CA GLN A 172 -48.85 46.55 29.30
C GLN A 172 -49.61 47.86 29.55
N SER A 173 -49.77 48.64 28.48
CA SER A 173 -50.71 49.75 28.43
C SER A 173 -52.13 49.20 28.55
N PHE A 174 -52.81 49.55 29.64
CA PHE A 174 -54.16 49.07 29.93
C PHE A 174 -55.16 49.38 28.80
N SER A 175 -55.80 48.34 28.27
CA SER A 175 -57.14 48.41 27.70
C SER A 175 -57.95 47.18 28.14
N SER A 176 -59.27 47.33 28.17
CA SER A 176 -60.17 46.68 29.14
C SER A 176 -60.49 45.20 28.94
N SER A 177 -60.91 44.59 30.07
CA SER A 177 -61.85 43.45 30.23
C SER A 177 -61.44 42.03 29.78
N SER A 178 -60.81 41.28 30.69
CA SER A 178 -61.36 40.03 31.28
C SER A 178 -60.51 39.58 32.49
N PRO A 179 -61.07 38.98 33.56
CA PRO A 179 -60.29 38.62 34.75
C PRO A 179 -59.61 37.24 34.67
N GLN A 180 -58.48 37.12 35.39
CA GLN A 180 -57.77 35.88 35.77
C GLN A 180 -57.02 35.10 34.67
N THR A 181 -55.70 35.34 34.55
CA THR A 181 -54.62 34.34 34.83
C THR A 181 -53.20 34.83 34.48
N THR A 182 -53.05 35.89 33.68
CA THR A 182 -51.75 36.32 33.10
C THR A 182 -50.83 37.17 34.01
N ILE A 183 -51.31 37.61 35.18
CA ILE A 183 -50.64 38.63 36.03
C ILE A 183 -49.40 38.07 36.78
N THR A 184 -49.21 36.75 36.84
CA THR A 184 -48.15 36.15 37.67
C THR A 184 -46.81 35.95 36.96
N SER A 185 -46.77 35.86 35.62
CA SER A 185 -45.54 35.50 34.88
C SER A 185 -44.53 36.65 34.77
N SER A 186 -44.98 37.90 34.58
CA SER A 186 -44.12 39.09 34.57
C SER A 186 -43.43 39.30 35.93
N SER A 187 -44.20 39.24 37.03
CA SER A 187 -43.66 39.44 38.36
C SER A 187 -42.74 38.29 38.81
N SER A 188 -42.97 37.04 38.40
CA SER A 188 -42.01 35.96 38.67
C SER A 188 -40.71 36.15 37.88
N PHE A 189 -40.81 36.57 36.62
CA PHE A 189 -39.67 36.83 35.74
C PHE A 189 -38.73 37.89 36.31
N VAL A 190 -39.27 39.05 36.68
CA VAL A 190 -38.49 40.12 37.31
C VAL A 190 -37.85 39.65 38.62
N MET A 191 -38.62 38.99 39.49
CA MET A 191 -38.10 38.57 40.80
C MET A 191 -37.01 37.49 40.69
N ASN A 192 -37.08 36.61 39.70
CA ASN A 192 -36.06 35.59 39.45
C ASN A 192 -34.71 36.21 39.06
N ILE A 193 -34.71 37.20 38.15
CA ILE A 193 -33.50 37.95 37.77
C ILE A 193 -32.95 38.73 38.97
N LEU A 194 -33.80 39.45 39.71
CA LEU A 194 -33.38 40.19 40.91
C LEU A 194 -32.83 39.29 42.03
N THR A 195 -33.24 38.02 42.11
CA THR A 195 -32.70 37.05 43.08
C THR A 195 -31.26 36.66 42.73
N ILE A 196 -30.94 36.44 41.45
CA ILE A 196 -29.59 36.07 41.03
C ILE A 196 -28.64 37.28 41.09
N LEU A 197 -29.12 38.48 40.73
CA LEU A 197 -28.35 39.72 40.91
C LEU A 197 -27.97 39.96 42.37
N ASP A 198 -28.88 39.67 43.31
CA ASP A 198 -28.62 39.78 44.75
C ASP A 198 -27.50 38.85 45.23
N GLN A 199 -27.51 37.59 44.79
CA GLN A 199 -26.48 36.63 45.15
C GLN A 199 -25.11 37.02 44.54
N ILE A 200 -25.10 37.46 43.28
CA ILE A 200 -23.89 37.96 42.60
C ILE A 200 -23.32 39.18 43.34
N ILE A 201 -24.16 40.18 43.64
CA ILE A 201 -23.74 41.42 44.32
C ILE A 201 -23.23 41.12 45.73
N THR A 202 -23.88 40.21 46.46
CA THR A 202 -23.46 39.83 47.83
C THR A 202 -22.09 39.14 47.86
N ILE A 203 -21.72 38.38 46.83
CA ILE A 203 -20.43 37.65 46.78
C ILE A 203 -19.32 38.50 46.14
N ALA A 204 -19.63 39.32 45.14
CA ALA A 204 -18.63 40.08 44.35
C ALA A 204 -17.99 41.29 45.06
N SER A 205 -18.16 41.39 46.38
CA SER A 205 -17.87 42.44 47.38
C SER A 205 -16.68 43.43 47.24
N GLU A 206 -15.81 43.29 46.24
CA GLU A 206 -14.70 44.23 45.95
C GLU A 206 -14.55 44.62 44.46
N LYS A 207 -15.34 44.06 43.53
CA LYS A 207 -15.03 44.11 42.08
C LYS A 207 -16.18 44.47 41.13
N ILE A 208 -17.27 45.05 41.62
CA ILE A 208 -18.40 45.44 40.76
C ILE A 208 -18.17 46.81 40.13
N SER A 209 -17.70 46.84 38.87
CA SER A 209 -17.72 48.05 38.05
C SER A 209 -19.14 48.60 37.91
N LYS A 210 -19.36 49.89 38.19
CA LYS A 210 -20.66 50.56 38.12
C LYS A 210 -21.29 50.45 36.72
N SER A 211 -22.17 49.46 36.48
CA SER A 211 -23.01 49.46 35.28
C SER A 211 -24.07 50.56 35.38
N GLY A 212 -23.89 51.63 34.60
CA GLY A 212 -24.85 52.71 34.49
C GLY A 212 -26.20 52.29 33.88
N LYS A 213 -26.29 51.11 33.25
CA LYS A 213 -27.54 50.54 32.74
C LYS A 213 -28.36 49.89 33.84
N ILE A 214 -27.78 48.92 34.56
CA ILE A 214 -28.51 48.21 35.62
C ILE A 214 -28.98 49.17 36.73
N MET A 215 -28.17 50.19 37.03
CA MET A 215 -28.56 51.26 37.97
C MET A 215 -29.82 52.01 37.55
N LYS A 216 -29.97 52.36 36.25
CA LYS A 216 -31.18 53.01 35.72
C LYS A 216 -32.39 52.08 35.77
N THR A 217 -32.21 50.80 35.39
CA THR A 217 -33.27 49.78 35.45
C THR A 217 -33.73 49.51 36.90
N LEU A 218 -32.82 49.44 37.87
CA LEU A 218 -33.16 49.29 39.29
C LEU A 218 -33.90 50.52 39.82
N ASP A 219 -33.50 51.74 39.43
CA ASP A 219 -34.21 52.98 39.77
C ASP A 219 -35.63 53.02 39.17
N GLN A 220 -35.79 52.51 37.94
CA GLN A 220 -37.10 52.36 37.29
C GLN A 220 -37.96 51.31 38.03
N LEU A 221 -37.43 50.11 38.28
CA LEU A 221 -38.13 49.03 39.00
C LEU A 221 -38.48 49.40 40.45
N LYS A 222 -37.68 50.24 41.12
CA LYS A 222 -38.03 50.83 42.43
C LYS A 222 -39.31 51.68 42.35
N ARG A 223 -39.50 52.44 41.27
CA ARG A 223 -40.62 53.38 41.08
C ARG A 223 -41.86 52.74 40.46
N SER A 224 -41.68 51.87 39.46
CA SER A 224 -42.75 51.30 38.63
C SER A 224 -42.84 49.77 38.65
N GLY A 225 -42.04 49.08 39.49
CA GLY A 225 -42.09 47.62 39.61
C GLY A 225 -43.46 47.13 40.08
N GLU A 226 -43.97 46.08 39.45
CA GLU A 226 -45.36 45.60 39.57
C GLU A 226 -45.77 45.28 41.02
N THR A 227 -44.90 44.61 41.78
CA THR A 227 -45.18 44.18 43.16
C THR A 227 -44.28 44.85 44.20
N ALA A 228 -44.78 44.97 45.44
CA ALA A 228 -44.02 45.58 46.54
C ALA A 228 -42.69 44.85 46.89
N PRO A 229 -42.60 43.50 46.83
CA PRO A 229 -41.32 42.80 46.96
C PRO A 229 -40.30 43.18 45.89
N ILE A 230 -40.71 43.30 44.62
CA ILE A 230 -39.84 43.75 43.52
C ILE A 230 -39.30 45.15 43.81
N ARG A 231 -40.16 46.10 44.17
CA ARG A 231 -39.75 47.49 44.47
C ARG A 231 -38.75 47.56 45.61
N ARG A 232 -38.95 46.77 46.68
CA ARG A 232 -38.02 46.67 47.83
C ARG A 232 -36.69 46.03 47.45
N LYS A 233 -36.71 44.94 46.67
CA LYS A 233 -35.49 44.23 46.25
C LYS A 233 -34.65 45.07 45.29
N ALA A 234 -35.29 45.77 44.35
CA ALA A 234 -34.62 46.71 43.46
C ALA A 234 -33.96 47.88 44.22
N ASP A 235 -34.64 48.44 45.22
CA ASP A 235 -34.07 49.48 46.09
C ASP A 235 -32.87 48.96 46.89
N PHE A 236 -32.98 47.79 47.51
CA PHE A 236 -31.87 47.16 48.25
C PHE A 236 -30.62 46.98 47.37
N LEU A 237 -30.78 46.38 46.19
CA LEU A 237 -29.68 46.15 45.24
C LEU A 237 -29.04 47.45 44.78
N LYS A 238 -29.88 48.47 44.49
CA LYS A 238 -29.39 49.80 44.11
C LYS A 238 -28.45 50.39 45.18
N ASN A 239 -28.87 50.34 46.45
CA ASN A 239 -28.10 50.90 47.55
C ASN A 239 -26.79 50.12 47.83
N MET A 240 -26.73 48.82 47.53
CA MET A 240 -25.47 48.05 47.60
C MET A 240 -24.47 48.50 46.53
N VAL A 241 -24.90 48.56 45.26
CA VAL A 241 -24.05 48.98 44.13
C VAL A 241 -23.62 50.45 44.26
N GLU A 242 -24.42 51.33 44.89
CA GLU A 242 -24.01 52.70 45.20
C GLU A 242 -22.93 52.79 46.29
N LYS A 243 -22.97 51.92 47.31
CA LYS A 243 -21.99 51.92 48.41
C LYS A 243 -20.61 51.41 48.01
N GLU A 244 -20.53 50.30 47.29
CA GLU A 244 -19.25 49.70 46.86
C GLU A 244 -18.53 50.57 45.83
N GLY A 245 -19.25 51.49 45.18
CA GLY A 245 -18.71 52.40 44.18
C GLY A 245 -18.02 53.67 44.70
N GLN A 246 -17.82 53.85 46.01
CA GLN A 246 -17.17 55.04 46.58
C GLN A 246 -15.69 54.80 46.97
N ASN A 247 -14.90 54.30 46.02
CA ASN A 247 -13.44 54.47 46.09
C ASN A 247 -13.09 55.90 45.65
N ASN A 248 -12.51 56.68 46.56
CA ASN A 248 -11.95 57.99 46.28
C ASN A 248 -10.63 57.84 45.52
N GLU A 249 -10.69 57.64 44.21
CA GLU A 249 -9.49 57.74 43.36
C GLU A 249 -8.92 59.15 43.45
N THR A 250 -7.64 59.26 43.84
CA THR A 250 -7.01 60.57 44.03
C THR A 250 -6.58 61.15 42.68
N GLU A 251 -6.37 62.47 42.64
CA GLU A 251 -5.99 63.20 41.42
C GLU A 251 -4.70 62.63 40.77
N ASN A 252 -3.80 62.10 41.61
CA ASN A 252 -2.56 61.40 41.24
C ASN A 252 -2.80 60.03 40.56
N ASP A 253 -3.85 59.30 40.94
CA ASP A 253 -4.21 58.01 40.32
C ASP A 253 -4.85 58.25 38.94
N ASN A 254 -5.60 59.34 38.80
CA ASN A 254 -6.22 59.77 37.54
C ASN A 254 -5.16 60.24 36.53
N GLU A 255 -4.09 60.91 36.99
CA GLU A 255 -2.95 61.30 36.15
C GLU A 255 -2.16 60.08 35.64
N LYS A 256 -1.81 59.14 36.52
CA LYS A 256 -1.20 57.84 36.13
C LYS A 256 -2.09 57.03 35.19
N SER A 257 -3.41 57.11 35.36
CA SER A 257 -4.37 56.44 34.48
C SER A 257 -4.35 57.04 33.08
N LYS A 258 -4.23 58.36 32.93
CA LYS A 258 -4.05 59.04 31.64
C LYS A 258 -2.73 58.66 30.96
N GLU A 259 -1.61 58.67 31.69
CA GLU A 259 -0.32 58.22 31.14
C GLU A 259 -0.39 56.76 30.65
N LYS A 260 -1.06 55.89 31.42
CA LYS A 260 -1.26 54.49 31.07
C LYS A 260 -2.19 54.29 29.87
N ILE A 261 -3.21 55.15 29.70
CA ILE A 261 -4.06 55.17 28.50
C ILE A 261 -3.24 55.55 27.27
N ILE A 262 -2.45 56.64 27.33
CA ILE A 262 -1.58 57.06 26.20
C ILE A 262 -0.60 55.93 25.83
N SER A 263 0.02 55.29 26.83
CA SER A 263 0.91 54.15 26.61
C SER A 263 0.21 52.93 25.99
N LEU A 264 -1.07 52.70 26.29
CA LEU A 264 -1.88 51.64 25.68
C LEU A 264 -2.32 52.01 24.26
N GLU A 265 -2.67 53.28 24.00
CA GLU A 265 -3.04 53.78 22.67
C GLU A 265 -1.87 53.67 21.68
N ASP A 266 -0.65 54.06 22.07
CA ASP A 266 0.52 53.90 21.21
C ASP A 266 0.90 52.42 21.00
N ARG A 267 0.63 51.56 22.00
CA ARG A 267 0.80 50.11 21.86
C ARG A 267 -0.26 49.49 20.94
N ILE A 268 -1.50 49.98 20.96
CA ILE A 268 -2.56 49.59 20.01
C ILE A 268 -2.15 50.01 18.60
N ARG A 269 -1.72 51.27 18.40
CA ARG A 269 -1.23 51.79 17.11
C ARG A 269 -0.11 50.92 16.54
N SER A 270 0.86 50.53 17.38
CA SER A 270 1.95 49.62 16.97
C SER A 270 1.47 48.21 16.61
N PHE A 271 0.43 47.69 17.28
CA PHE A 271 -0.16 46.40 16.91
C PHE A 271 -1.01 46.49 15.63
N GLU A 272 -1.74 47.58 15.39
CA GLU A 272 -2.47 47.82 14.14
C GLU A 272 -1.52 47.86 12.93
N GLU A 273 -0.36 48.53 13.07
CA GLU A 273 0.66 48.56 12.02
C GLU A 273 1.30 47.18 11.79
N GLN A 274 1.55 46.41 12.86
CA GLN A 274 2.02 45.02 12.75
C GLN A 274 0.98 44.10 12.07
N ILE A 275 -0.31 44.28 12.36
CA ILE A 275 -1.41 43.57 11.67
C ILE A 275 -1.41 43.94 10.20
N HIS A 276 -1.31 45.23 9.85
CA HIS A 276 -1.26 45.66 8.45
C HIS A 276 -0.09 45.06 7.67
N ILE A 277 1.11 45.04 8.27
CA ILE A 277 2.30 44.39 7.69
C ILE A 277 2.08 42.88 7.53
N LYS A 278 1.43 42.23 8.50
CA LYS A 278 1.11 40.80 8.43
C LYS A 278 0.13 40.50 7.30
N ASP A 279 -0.95 41.27 7.16
CA ASP A 279 -1.94 41.12 6.10
C ASP A 279 -1.35 41.40 4.69
N GLN A 280 -0.37 42.30 4.58
CA GLN A 280 0.37 42.49 3.33
C GLN A 280 1.25 41.26 3.02
N ARG A 281 1.99 40.72 4.00
CA ARG A 281 2.79 39.51 3.83
C ARG A 281 1.94 38.29 3.48
N GLU A 282 0.77 38.15 4.08
CA GLU A 282 -0.16 37.05 3.81
C GLU A 282 -0.71 37.13 2.38
N ARG A 283 -1.00 38.33 1.87
CA ARG A 283 -1.35 38.54 0.45
C ARG A 283 -0.21 38.20 -0.51
N ILE A 284 1.03 38.55 -0.18
CA ILE A 284 2.21 38.18 -1.00
C ILE A 284 2.37 36.66 -1.03
N LEU A 285 2.30 35.99 0.13
CA LEU A 285 2.37 34.53 0.23
C LEU A 285 1.23 33.82 -0.53
N GLN A 286 0.02 34.37 -0.52
CA GLN A 286 -1.09 33.87 -1.32
C GLN A 286 -0.82 33.99 -2.83
N GLN A 287 -0.24 35.11 -3.29
CA GLN A 287 0.12 35.29 -4.70
C GLN A 287 1.26 34.34 -5.12
N GLU A 288 2.34 34.24 -4.32
CA GLU A 288 3.44 33.30 -4.57
C GLU A 288 2.95 31.85 -4.65
N LYS A 289 1.95 31.48 -3.84
CA LYS A 289 1.30 30.18 -3.91
C LYS A 289 0.51 30.01 -5.22
N ILE A 290 -0.29 31.00 -5.63
CA ILE A 290 -1.04 30.96 -6.90
C ILE A 290 -0.08 30.81 -8.09
N ASP A 291 1.03 31.53 -8.09
CA ASP A 291 2.03 31.47 -9.16
C ASP A 291 2.75 30.11 -9.19
N SER A 292 3.03 29.54 -8.02
CA SER A 292 3.58 28.18 -7.87
C SER A 292 2.61 27.11 -8.36
N ASP A 293 1.33 27.19 -7.99
CA ASP A 293 0.27 26.28 -8.42
C ASP A 293 0.09 26.35 -9.96
N GLN A 294 0.15 27.54 -10.56
CA GLN A 294 0.18 27.69 -12.02
C GLN A 294 1.41 27.06 -12.68
N GLN A 295 2.59 27.15 -12.06
CA GLN A 295 3.80 26.52 -12.57
C GLN A 295 3.70 24.98 -12.51
N ILE A 296 3.12 24.42 -11.43
CA ILE A 296 2.83 22.98 -11.32
C ILE A 296 1.88 22.53 -12.43
N ILE A 297 0.81 23.28 -12.72
CA ILE A 297 -0.13 22.96 -13.80
C ILE A 297 0.60 22.90 -15.17
N ARG A 298 1.47 23.86 -15.47
CA ARG A 298 2.26 23.85 -16.73
C ARG A 298 3.24 22.67 -16.80
N LEU A 299 3.87 22.32 -15.69
CA LEU A 299 4.78 21.16 -15.63
C LEU A 299 4.02 19.84 -15.83
N ASN A 300 2.84 19.68 -15.21
CA ASN A 300 2.00 18.50 -15.40
C ASN A 300 1.54 18.35 -16.85
N GLN A 301 1.18 19.44 -17.53
CA GLN A 301 0.86 19.42 -18.96
C GLN A 301 2.05 19.00 -19.84
N GLN A 302 3.28 19.38 -19.47
CA GLN A 302 4.49 18.93 -20.17
C GLN A 302 4.80 17.45 -19.91
N ILE A 303 4.55 16.96 -18.69
CA ILE A 303 4.69 15.54 -18.35
C ILE A 303 3.69 14.70 -19.16
N GLU A 304 2.41 15.07 -19.17
CA GLU A 304 1.37 14.39 -19.94
C GLU A 304 1.70 14.34 -21.45
N ALA A 305 2.21 15.45 -22.02
CA ALA A 305 2.68 15.47 -23.40
C ALA A 305 3.85 14.49 -23.64
N LYS A 306 4.80 14.39 -22.70
CA LYS A 306 5.94 13.47 -22.77
C LYS A 306 5.55 12.01 -22.56
N GLU A 307 4.56 11.72 -21.72
CA GLU A 307 4.01 10.38 -21.56
C GLU A 307 3.32 9.91 -22.84
N ASN A 308 2.55 10.78 -23.50
CA ASN A 308 1.95 10.49 -24.80
C ASN A 308 3.00 10.27 -25.92
N GLU A 309 4.08 11.06 -25.96
CA GLU A 309 5.22 10.79 -26.85
C GLU A 309 5.87 9.43 -26.57
N ASN A 310 6.12 9.10 -25.30
CA ASN A 310 6.69 7.82 -24.90
C ASN A 310 5.78 6.64 -25.29
N GLN A 311 4.47 6.73 -25.12
CA GLN A 311 3.53 5.68 -25.58
C GLN A 311 3.59 5.47 -27.11
N GLN A 312 3.74 6.54 -27.88
CA GLN A 312 3.95 6.44 -29.34
C GLN A 312 5.32 5.87 -29.73
N ILE A 313 6.35 6.03 -28.89
CA ILE A 313 7.66 5.41 -29.08
C ILE A 313 7.59 3.92 -28.72
N GLN A 314 6.95 3.57 -27.60
CA GLN A 314 6.75 2.21 -27.11
C GLN A 314 6.04 1.34 -28.17
N SER A 315 4.92 1.82 -28.72
CA SER A 315 4.16 1.11 -29.76
C SER A 315 4.95 0.93 -31.07
N ARG A 316 5.76 1.92 -31.45
CA ARG A 316 6.70 1.81 -32.59
C ARG A 316 7.82 0.81 -32.31
N LEU A 317 8.32 0.73 -31.08
CA LEU A 317 9.33 -0.23 -30.67
C LEU A 317 8.78 -1.66 -30.74
N THR A 318 7.61 -1.94 -30.16
CA THR A 318 6.98 -3.27 -30.23
C THR A 318 6.74 -3.73 -31.67
N SER A 319 6.24 -2.86 -32.54
CA SER A 319 6.08 -3.19 -33.97
C SER A 319 7.42 -3.42 -34.69
N SER A 320 8.50 -2.78 -34.24
CA SER A 320 9.85 -3.02 -34.74
C SER A 320 10.39 -4.38 -34.24
N GLU A 321 10.16 -4.73 -32.97
CA GLU A 321 10.56 -6.00 -32.37
C GLU A 321 9.86 -7.19 -33.03
N GLU A 322 8.55 -7.10 -33.29
CA GLU A 322 7.78 -8.11 -34.05
C GLU A 322 8.37 -8.34 -35.46
N ARG A 323 8.78 -7.27 -36.14
CA ARG A 323 9.42 -7.36 -37.46
C ARG A 323 10.81 -7.99 -37.38
N VAL A 324 11.60 -7.66 -36.37
CA VAL A 324 12.90 -8.30 -36.12
C VAL A 324 12.72 -9.80 -35.84
N GLN A 325 11.78 -10.17 -34.98
CA GLN A 325 11.49 -11.57 -34.67
C GLN A 325 11.05 -12.35 -35.91
N THR A 326 10.21 -11.76 -36.77
CA THR A 326 9.77 -12.35 -38.04
C THR A 326 10.94 -12.55 -39.01
N LEU A 327 11.80 -11.53 -39.18
CA LEU A 327 13.00 -11.63 -40.02
C LEU A 327 14.00 -12.67 -39.49
N GLN A 328 14.11 -12.79 -38.17
CA GLN A 328 14.99 -13.75 -37.52
C GLN A 328 14.48 -15.19 -37.71
N GLN A 329 13.17 -15.43 -37.62
CA GLN A 329 12.56 -16.72 -38.01
C GLN A 329 12.87 -17.06 -39.47
N GLN A 330 12.64 -16.13 -40.41
CA GLN A 330 12.95 -16.32 -41.83
C GLN A 330 14.44 -16.62 -42.07
N SER A 331 15.35 -15.95 -41.35
CA SER A 331 16.79 -16.23 -41.41
C SER A 331 17.12 -17.65 -40.92
N THR A 332 16.49 -18.12 -39.83
CA THR A 332 16.72 -19.49 -39.33
C THR A 332 16.17 -20.57 -40.28
N GLU A 333 15.05 -20.30 -40.96
CA GLU A 333 14.50 -21.19 -41.99
C GLU A 333 15.40 -21.22 -43.24
N GLN A 334 15.94 -20.07 -43.66
CA GLN A 334 16.92 -20.00 -44.73
C GLN A 334 18.22 -20.75 -44.39
N GLU A 335 18.74 -20.61 -43.16
CA GLU A 335 19.90 -21.39 -42.71
C GLU A 335 19.62 -22.91 -42.74
N LEU A 336 18.45 -23.34 -42.30
CA LEU A 336 18.06 -24.75 -42.35
C LEU A 336 18.04 -25.27 -43.79
N ASN A 337 17.41 -24.53 -44.71
CA ASN A 337 17.38 -24.86 -46.13
C ASN A 337 18.78 -24.90 -46.75
N ILE A 338 19.68 -23.97 -46.40
CA ILE A 338 21.08 -23.98 -46.84
C ILE A 338 21.80 -25.23 -46.33
N ARG A 339 21.61 -25.65 -45.07
CA ARG A 339 22.21 -26.89 -44.53
C ARG A 339 21.70 -28.14 -45.25
N THR A 340 20.40 -28.22 -45.53
CA THR A 340 19.80 -29.32 -46.31
C THR A 340 20.41 -29.40 -47.72
N LEU A 341 20.46 -28.27 -48.44
CA LEU A 341 21.06 -28.20 -49.78
C LEU A 341 22.57 -28.53 -49.77
N GLN A 342 23.31 -28.16 -48.72
CA GLN A 342 24.71 -28.57 -48.55
C GLN A 342 24.84 -30.08 -48.35
N GLN A 343 23.94 -30.71 -47.59
CA GLN A 343 23.92 -32.16 -47.38
C GLN A 343 23.56 -32.92 -48.66
N GLU A 344 22.56 -32.46 -49.42
CA GLU A 344 22.21 -33.00 -50.74
C GLU A 344 23.38 -32.87 -51.72
N LYS A 345 24.04 -31.70 -51.76
CA LYS A 345 25.25 -31.48 -52.58
C LYS A 345 26.36 -32.48 -52.22
N ALA A 346 26.59 -32.73 -50.93
CA ALA A 346 27.58 -33.72 -50.50
C ALA A 346 27.22 -35.14 -50.97
N GLN A 347 25.95 -35.55 -50.86
CA GLN A 347 25.48 -36.84 -51.38
C GLN A 347 25.63 -36.96 -52.90
N HIS A 348 25.39 -35.87 -53.65
CA HIS A 348 25.61 -35.83 -55.10
C HIS A 348 27.09 -35.95 -55.46
N ILE A 349 28.00 -35.31 -54.72
CA ILE A 349 29.46 -35.44 -54.91
C ILE A 349 29.89 -36.89 -54.70
N MET A 350 29.46 -37.55 -53.61
CA MET A 350 29.78 -38.96 -53.36
C MET A 350 29.32 -39.89 -54.50
N LYS A 351 28.11 -39.67 -55.05
CA LYS A 351 27.61 -40.45 -56.20
C LYS A 351 28.42 -40.20 -57.49
N ILE A 352 28.93 -38.98 -57.69
CA ILE A 352 29.78 -38.66 -58.84
C ILE A 352 31.15 -39.34 -58.68
N GLU A 353 31.71 -39.37 -57.47
CA GLU A 353 32.96 -40.08 -57.17
C GLU A 353 32.82 -41.60 -57.38
N GLU A 354 31.72 -42.20 -56.93
CA GLU A 354 31.38 -43.61 -57.14
C GLU A 354 31.26 -43.94 -58.65
N GLN A 355 30.51 -43.13 -59.41
CA GLN A 355 30.40 -43.27 -60.87
C GLN A 355 31.74 -43.10 -61.60
N GLN A 356 32.63 -42.23 -61.10
CA GLN A 356 33.95 -42.03 -61.66
C GLN A 356 34.87 -43.23 -61.36
N ILE A 357 34.75 -43.86 -60.19
CA ILE A 357 35.44 -45.12 -59.86
C ILE A 357 34.97 -46.24 -60.79
N ASP A 358 33.67 -46.41 -60.97
CA ASP A 358 33.10 -47.41 -61.89
C ASP A 358 33.55 -47.19 -63.33
N LYS A 359 33.53 -45.94 -63.81
CA LYS A 359 34.06 -45.59 -65.14
C LYS A 359 35.52 -45.98 -65.29
N ASN A 360 36.37 -45.64 -64.32
CA ASN A 360 37.79 -45.99 -64.35
C ASN A 360 38.01 -47.52 -64.35
N GLN A 361 37.18 -48.29 -63.63
CA GLN A 361 37.23 -49.76 -63.68
C GLN A 361 36.81 -50.32 -65.04
N ILE A 362 35.78 -49.76 -65.68
CA ILE A 362 35.34 -50.16 -67.02
C ILE A 362 36.44 -49.84 -68.06
N GLU A 363 37.07 -48.68 -67.96
CA GLU A 363 38.17 -48.26 -68.84
C GLU A 363 39.39 -49.19 -68.72
N GLN A 364 39.77 -49.58 -67.50
CA GLN A 364 40.83 -50.59 -67.27
C GLN A 364 40.47 -51.99 -67.83
N ARG A 365 39.20 -52.41 -67.71
CA ARG A 365 38.73 -53.66 -68.34
C ARG A 365 38.78 -53.58 -69.87
N ALA A 366 38.45 -52.43 -70.46
CA ALA A 366 38.53 -52.20 -71.89
C ALA A 366 39.98 -52.29 -72.40
N ILE A 367 40.93 -51.61 -71.74
CA ILE A 367 42.37 -51.69 -72.05
C ILE A 367 42.86 -53.15 -71.99
N THR A 368 42.50 -53.87 -70.92
CA THR A 368 42.85 -55.29 -70.76
C THR A 368 42.29 -56.17 -71.90
N ALA A 369 41.05 -55.91 -72.32
CA ALA A 369 40.41 -56.62 -73.42
C ALA A 369 41.04 -56.28 -74.79
N GLU A 370 41.41 -55.03 -75.05
CA GLU A 370 42.12 -54.63 -76.26
C GLU A 370 43.50 -55.30 -76.36
N GLU A 371 44.21 -55.44 -75.25
CA GLU A 371 45.51 -56.12 -75.21
C GLU A 371 45.39 -57.64 -75.44
N GLN A 372 44.34 -58.27 -74.89
CA GLN A 372 43.98 -59.66 -75.22
C GLN A 372 43.61 -59.83 -76.70
N ILE A 373 42.81 -58.92 -77.27
CA ILE A 373 42.46 -58.92 -78.70
C ILE A 373 43.72 -58.79 -79.55
N ARG A 374 44.61 -57.83 -79.25
CA ARG A 374 45.88 -57.65 -79.97
C ARG A 374 46.77 -58.90 -79.93
N THR A 375 46.80 -59.59 -78.79
CA THR A 375 47.52 -60.87 -78.64
C THR A 375 46.90 -61.95 -79.54
N LEU A 376 45.58 -62.11 -79.53
CA LEU A 376 44.85 -63.07 -80.36
C LEU A 376 44.96 -62.77 -81.86
N THR A 377 44.91 -61.50 -82.26
CA THR A 377 45.16 -61.07 -83.66
C THR A 377 46.55 -61.50 -84.09
N THR A 378 47.58 -61.23 -83.28
CA THR A 378 48.97 -61.63 -83.57
C THR A 378 49.10 -63.14 -83.74
N GLN A 379 48.48 -63.94 -82.85
CA GLN A 379 48.46 -65.40 -82.96
C GLN A 379 47.75 -65.89 -84.22
N ASN A 380 46.64 -65.25 -84.61
CA ASN A 380 45.94 -65.59 -85.85
C ASN A 380 46.78 -65.25 -87.08
N THR A 381 47.45 -64.08 -87.13
CA THR A 381 48.37 -63.75 -88.23
C THR A 381 49.51 -64.77 -88.35
N GLN A 382 50.06 -65.26 -87.24
CA GLN A 382 51.07 -66.34 -87.24
C GLN A 382 50.50 -67.67 -87.75
N LYS A 383 49.26 -68.02 -87.39
CA LYS A 383 48.55 -69.20 -87.91
C LYS A 383 48.29 -69.08 -89.41
N ASP A 384 47.87 -67.91 -89.90
CA ASP A 384 47.62 -67.66 -91.32
C ASP A 384 48.92 -67.74 -92.14
N GLN A 385 50.05 -67.27 -91.58
CA GLN A 385 51.38 -67.48 -92.17
C GLN A 385 51.75 -68.98 -92.24
N SER A 386 51.48 -69.75 -91.17
CA SER A 386 51.69 -71.21 -91.16
C SER A 386 50.80 -71.93 -92.17
N ILE A 387 49.52 -71.56 -92.27
CA ILE A 387 48.56 -72.09 -93.25
C ILE A 387 49.04 -71.77 -94.67
N THR A 388 49.56 -70.55 -94.91
CA THR A 388 50.10 -70.15 -96.22
C THR A 388 51.34 -70.98 -96.60
N SER A 389 52.24 -71.28 -95.65
CA SER A 389 53.36 -72.20 -95.87
C SER A 389 52.86 -73.61 -96.21
N LEU A 390 51.98 -74.18 -95.39
CA LEU A 390 51.42 -75.53 -95.59
C LEU A 390 50.64 -75.64 -96.92
N THR A 391 50.00 -74.57 -97.37
CA THR A 391 49.29 -74.51 -98.66
C THR A 391 50.27 -74.51 -99.84
N LYS A 392 51.43 -73.84 -99.70
CA LYS A 392 52.53 -73.89 -100.67
C LYS A 392 53.14 -75.29 -100.74
N ASP A 393 53.39 -75.92 -99.59
CA ASP A 393 53.94 -77.27 -99.50
C ASP A 393 52.97 -78.32 -100.07
N LYS A 394 51.66 -78.18 -99.79
CA LYS A 394 50.60 -78.99 -100.40
C LYS A 394 50.61 -78.88 -101.92
N LYS A 395 50.68 -77.67 -102.48
CA LYS A 395 50.71 -77.47 -103.94
C LYS A 395 51.94 -78.12 -104.58
N GLN A 396 53.09 -78.08 -103.90
CA GLN A 396 54.32 -78.73 -104.34
C GLN A 396 54.24 -80.28 -104.29
N ALA A 397 53.32 -80.85 -103.50
CA ALA A 397 53.00 -82.28 -103.51
C ALA A 397 52.00 -82.63 -104.62
N GLU A 398 51.00 -81.80 -104.89
CA GLU A 398 50.04 -81.97 -105.98
C GLU A 398 50.74 -81.92 -107.36
N ASP A 399 51.72 -81.03 -107.54
CA ASP A 399 52.55 -80.97 -108.76
C ASP A 399 53.48 -82.19 -108.94
N LYS A 400 53.74 -82.97 -107.87
CA LYS A 400 54.45 -84.27 -107.97
C LYS A 400 53.51 -85.43 -108.27
N ALA A 401 52.25 -85.36 -107.84
CA ALA A 401 51.25 -86.40 -108.09
C ALA A 401 50.82 -86.45 -109.57
N SER A 402 50.65 -85.29 -110.20
CA SER A 402 50.29 -85.18 -111.62
C SER A 402 51.37 -85.73 -112.57
N ALA A 403 52.64 -85.68 -112.16
CA ALA A 403 53.76 -86.29 -112.91
C ALA A 403 53.76 -87.83 -112.88
N SER A 404 53.16 -88.45 -111.85
CA SER A 404 53.03 -89.92 -111.76
C SER A 404 51.82 -90.48 -112.50
N GLU A 405 50.75 -89.70 -112.70
CA GLU A 405 49.48 -90.19 -113.27
C GLU A 405 49.57 -90.57 -114.76
N VAL A 406 50.50 -89.95 -115.50
CA VAL A 406 50.80 -90.30 -116.90
C VAL A 406 51.41 -91.71 -117.05
N ARG A 407 51.93 -92.30 -115.96
CA ARG A 407 52.61 -93.60 -115.98
C ARG A 407 51.72 -94.79 -115.59
N CYS A 408 50.51 -94.55 -115.07
CA CYS A 408 49.62 -95.60 -114.52
C CYS A 408 48.41 -95.97 -115.40
N LYS A 409 48.38 -95.58 -116.69
CA LYS A 409 47.32 -95.99 -117.64
C LYS A 409 47.65 -97.24 -118.48
N ALA A 410 48.68 -98.01 -118.10
CA ALA A 410 49.19 -99.14 -118.88
C ALA A 410 48.88 -100.55 -118.29
N LEU A 411 48.40 -100.67 -117.04
CA LEU A 411 48.33 -101.97 -116.34
C LEU A 411 47.17 -102.10 -115.34
N GLU A 412 45.90 -101.92 -115.76
CA GLU A 412 44.78 -102.44 -114.95
C GLU A 412 43.55 -102.83 -115.79
N GLN A 413 43.77 -103.48 -116.93
CA GLN A 413 42.76 -104.33 -117.59
C GLN A 413 42.59 -105.68 -116.86
N GLU A 414 42.56 -105.70 -115.51
CA GLU A 414 42.46 -106.96 -114.75
C GLU A 414 41.77 -106.85 -113.37
N LYS A 415 40.73 -106.01 -113.21
CA LYS A 415 39.88 -106.11 -111.99
C LYS A 415 38.41 -105.71 -112.11
N VAL A 416 37.74 -106.27 -113.12
CA VAL A 416 36.30 -106.55 -112.97
C VAL A 416 36.14 -107.68 -111.93
N GLN A 417 35.03 -107.69 -111.18
CA GLN A 417 34.70 -108.61 -110.07
C GLN A 417 35.38 -108.35 -108.72
N LYS A 418 34.69 -107.56 -107.88
CA LYS A 418 34.24 -107.91 -106.51
C LYS A 418 33.82 -106.64 -105.78
N ASP A 419 32.64 -106.50 -105.21
CA ASP A 419 31.35 -107.17 -105.31
C ASP A 419 30.43 -106.37 -104.38
N GLU A 420 29.15 -106.45 -104.66
CA GLU A 420 28.07 -105.92 -103.83
C GLU A 420 28.25 -106.19 -102.33
N LYS A 421 28.42 -105.13 -101.54
CA LYS A 421 28.09 -105.16 -100.12
C LYS A 421 27.69 -103.78 -99.60
N ILE A 422 26.74 -103.78 -98.65
CA ILE A 422 26.25 -102.60 -97.92
C ILE A 422 25.30 -101.72 -98.75
N LYS A 423 24.33 -102.38 -99.38
CA LYS A 423 22.97 -101.84 -99.58
C LYS A 423 22.09 -102.30 -98.41
N THR A 424 22.20 -101.67 -97.24
CA THR A 424 21.28 -101.92 -96.08
C THR A 424 21.37 -100.82 -95.03
N LEU A 425 20.34 -100.72 -94.16
CA LEU A 425 20.14 -99.72 -93.08
C LEU A 425 19.77 -98.33 -93.63
N ASN A 426 18.57 -98.16 -94.20
CA ASN A 426 17.29 -97.99 -93.47
C ASN A 426 17.35 -96.97 -92.32
N GLN A 427 16.82 -95.79 -92.61
CA GLN A 427 15.73 -95.15 -91.87
C GLN A 427 15.27 -95.87 -90.58
N GLU A 428 15.41 -95.19 -89.44
CA GLU A 428 14.30 -94.97 -88.50
C GLU A 428 14.38 -93.51 -88.03
N LYS A 429 13.39 -92.65 -88.28
CA LYS A 429 12.01 -92.66 -87.74
C LYS A 429 11.96 -92.05 -86.35
N THR A 430 11.70 -90.75 -86.36
CA THR A 430 10.98 -89.99 -85.33
C THR A 430 10.05 -90.83 -84.45
N GLN A 431 10.14 -90.66 -83.13
CA GLN A 431 8.97 -90.45 -82.27
C GLN A 431 9.33 -90.08 -80.82
N LYS A 432 8.51 -89.18 -80.23
CA LYS A 432 8.00 -89.21 -78.84
C LYS A 432 8.98 -88.90 -77.69
N ASP A 433 8.56 -88.38 -76.53
CA ASP A 433 7.25 -87.89 -76.01
C ASP A 433 7.60 -86.75 -75.01
N LEU A 434 6.99 -85.56 -75.01
CA LEU A 434 5.65 -85.20 -74.49
C LEU A 434 5.25 -85.85 -73.15
N LYS A 435 5.44 -85.11 -72.05
CA LYS A 435 4.64 -85.05 -70.79
C LYS A 435 5.34 -84.09 -69.80
N ILE A 436 4.67 -83.34 -68.91
CA ILE A 436 3.24 -83.27 -68.58
C ILE A 436 2.82 -81.87 -68.10
N ASP A 437 1.50 -81.71 -68.01
CA ASP A 437 0.69 -80.58 -67.57
C ASP A 437 1.15 -79.82 -66.31
N ALA A 438 1.01 -78.49 -66.37
CA ALA A 438 0.56 -77.69 -65.25
C ALA A 438 -0.44 -76.61 -65.73
N LEU A 439 -1.68 -77.06 -65.96
CA LEU A 439 -2.92 -76.28 -65.84
C LEU A 439 -2.99 -74.93 -66.57
N THR A 440 -3.26 -75.03 -67.87
CA THR A 440 -4.55 -74.62 -68.42
C THR A 440 -5.50 -73.87 -67.46
N LYS A 441 -5.75 -72.58 -67.71
CA LYS A 441 -6.95 -72.21 -68.48
C LYS A 441 -6.97 -70.76 -68.96
N GLU A 442 -7.64 -70.60 -70.09
CA GLU A 442 -8.20 -69.37 -70.66
C GLU A 442 -7.21 -68.20 -70.80
N LYS A 443 -6.33 -68.26 -71.80
CA LYS A 443 -6.65 -68.11 -73.24
C LYS A 443 -7.26 -66.73 -73.55
N THR A 444 -6.33 -65.79 -73.70
CA THR A 444 -6.27 -64.76 -74.74
C THR A 444 -7.31 -63.66 -74.79
N ILE A 445 -6.80 -62.44 -74.56
CA ILE A 445 -6.82 -61.33 -75.53
C ILE A 445 -8.24 -60.85 -75.91
N SER A 446 -8.71 -59.88 -75.14
CA SER A 446 -9.14 -58.60 -75.69
C SER A 446 -8.32 -57.54 -74.96
N GLU A 447 -7.14 -57.24 -75.47
CA GLU A 447 -6.91 -56.09 -76.36
C GLU A 447 -6.89 -54.75 -75.62
N GLN A 448 -5.66 -54.24 -75.46
CA GLN A 448 -5.29 -52.85 -75.68
C GLN A 448 -6.41 -51.80 -75.72
N LYS A 449 -6.56 -51.04 -74.63
CA LYS A 449 -6.30 -49.58 -74.54
C LYS A 449 -6.67 -49.13 -73.12
N ALA A 450 -5.72 -48.66 -72.33
CA ALA A 450 -5.09 -47.34 -72.43
C ALA A 450 -6.05 -46.20 -72.06
N VAL A 451 -5.73 -45.59 -70.90
CA VAL A 451 -5.87 -44.16 -70.59
C VAL A 451 -7.23 -43.63 -70.09
N GLN A 452 -7.09 -42.80 -69.04
CA GLN A 452 -8.00 -41.75 -68.52
C GLN A 452 -9.13 -42.05 -67.50
N LEU A 453 -9.00 -41.31 -66.39
CA LEU A 453 -10.03 -40.63 -65.59
C LEU A 453 -10.88 -41.42 -64.59
N GLU A 454 -10.31 -41.61 -63.39
CA GLU A 454 -10.58 -40.67 -62.28
C GLU A 454 -12.01 -40.08 -62.24
N GLY A 455 -12.98 -40.89 -61.85
CA GLY A 455 -14.40 -40.50 -61.77
C GLY A 455 -15.21 -41.20 -60.68
N ARG A 456 -14.55 -41.74 -59.64
CA ARG A 456 -15.18 -42.60 -58.59
C ARG A 456 -15.19 -42.01 -57.17
N ILE A 457 -15.04 -40.69 -57.03
CA ILE A 457 -15.24 -39.97 -55.74
C ILE A 457 -16.31 -38.88 -55.94
N LYS A 458 -17.53 -39.31 -56.28
CA LYS A 458 -18.72 -38.43 -56.34
C LYS A 458 -20.06 -39.19 -56.17
N ALA A 459 -20.03 -40.29 -55.42
CA ALA A 459 -21.18 -41.17 -55.19
C ALA A 459 -21.31 -41.62 -53.71
N LEU A 460 -20.97 -40.73 -52.77
CA LEU A 460 -21.16 -40.93 -51.31
C LEU A 460 -21.58 -39.62 -50.61
N GLU A 461 -22.40 -38.80 -51.29
CA GLU A 461 -22.78 -37.47 -50.77
C GLU A 461 -24.28 -37.15 -50.94
N GLN A 462 -25.10 -38.18 -51.21
CA GLN A 462 -26.52 -37.99 -51.50
C GLN A 462 -27.44 -39.07 -50.90
N ASP A 463 -27.24 -39.39 -49.61
CA ASP A 463 -28.27 -40.02 -48.76
C ASP A 463 -28.31 -39.39 -47.37
N ARG A 464 -28.51 -38.06 -47.33
CA ARG A 464 -28.77 -37.29 -46.10
C ARG A 464 -30.17 -36.68 -46.09
N LYS A 465 -31.21 -37.52 -46.02
CA LYS A 465 -32.52 -37.17 -45.40
C LYS A 465 -33.51 -38.34 -45.36
N GLN A 466 -33.61 -39.01 -44.20
CA GLN A 466 -34.86 -39.39 -43.52
C GLN A 466 -34.55 -40.23 -42.28
N LEU A 467 -34.64 -39.63 -41.08
CA LEU A 467 -35.02 -40.24 -39.78
C LEU A 467 -34.70 -39.28 -38.62
N GLU A 468 -35.49 -38.20 -38.53
CA GLU A 468 -36.05 -37.81 -37.23
C GLU A 468 -37.38 -38.59 -37.15
N ASP A 469 -37.80 -39.16 -36.02
CA ASP A 469 -37.99 -38.46 -34.75
C ASP A 469 -38.13 -39.45 -33.55
N LYS A 470 -37.97 -38.93 -32.31
CA LYS A 470 -38.25 -39.51 -30.96
C LYS A 470 -37.20 -40.49 -30.36
N SER A 471 -36.47 -40.19 -29.26
CA SER A 471 -36.86 -39.81 -27.86
C SER A 471 -36.88 -41.05 -26.91
N PRO A 472 -36.67 -40.98 -25.56
CA PRO A 472 -36.12 -39.94 -24.66
C PRO A 472 -35.04 -40.47 -23.65
N ALA A 473 -34.24 -41.49 -23.96
CA ALA A 473 -33.33 -42.10 -22.95
C ALA A 473 -32.12 -41.21 -22.55
N THR A 474 -31.49 -40.57 -23.54
CA THR A 474 -30.12 -40.04 -23.46
C THR A 474 -29.94 -38.76 -22.63
N GLN A 475 -31.02 -38.02 -22.36
CA GLN A 475 -30.95 -36.74 -21.65
C GLN A 475 -30.84 -36.90 -20.12
N LYS A 476 -31.50 -37.92 -19.56
CA LYS A 476 -31.43 -38.21 -18.12
C LYS A 476 -30.05 -38.72 -17.71
N GLU A 477 -29.45 -39.54 -18.57
CA GLU A 477 -28.14 -40.16 -18.38
C GLU A 477 -27.01 -39.13 -18.46
N ASN A 478 -27.06 -38.21 -19.43
CA ASN A 478 -26.15 -37.06 -19.51
C ASN A 478 -26.23 -36.15 -18.27
N LEU A 479 -27.41 -35.91 -17.71
CA LEU A 479 -27.55 -35.09 -16.49
C LEU A 479 -26.94 -35.77 -15.25
N ILE A 480 -27.02 -37.10 -15.17
CA ILE A 480 -26.41 -37.91 -14.11
C ILE A 480 -24.88 -37.95 -14.27
N LEU A 481 -24.39 -38.11 -15.51
CA LEU A 481 -22.97 -38.01 -15.84
C LEU A 481 -22.41 -36.64 -15.48
N MET A 482 -23.10 -35.55 -15.83
CA MET A 482 -22.67 -34.18 -15.53
C MET A 482 -22.66 -33.90 -14.01
N ARG A 483 -23.63 -34.43 -13.25
CA ARG A 483 -23.58 -34.38 -11.77
C ARG A 483 -22.39 -35.16 -11.21
N LYS A 484 -22.14 -36.38 -11.67
CA LYS A 484 -20.97 -37.16 -11.25
C LYS A 484 -19.65 -36.48 -11.63
N MET A 485 -19.57 -35.86 -12.81
CA MET A 485 -18.41 -35.07 -13.26
C MET A 485 -18.17 -33.89 -12.31
N ASN A 486 -19.23 -33.17 -11.93
CA ASN A 486 -19.15 -32.07 -10.98
C ASN A 486 -18.84 -32.53 -9.55
N GLU A 487 -19.34 -33.69 -9.10
CA GLU A 487 -18.97 -34.29 -7.82
C GLU A 487 -17.52 -34.78 -7.81
N ILE A 488 -17.01 -35.31 -8.92
CA ILE A 488 -15.59 -35.72 -9.06
C ILE A 488 -14.71 -34.47 -9.07
N SER A 489 -15.03 -33.44 -9.85
CA SER A 489 -14.31 -32.15 -9.81
C SER A 489 -14.37 -31.51 -8.43
N LYS A 490 -15.52 -31.53 -7.75
CA LYS A 490 -15.66 -31.02 -6.38
C LYS A 490 -14.80 -31.83 -5.42
N ARG A 491 -14.87 -33.16 -5.42
CA ARG A 491 -14.03 -34.03 -4.57
C ARG A 491 -12.54 -33.84 -4.86
N MET A 492 -12.14 -33.67 -6.12
CA MET A 492 -10.75 -33.43 -6.48
C MET A 492 -10.27 -32.07 -5.96
N ASN A 493 -11.12 -31.04 -6.03
CA ASN A 493 -10.83 -29.71 -5.50
C ASN A 493 -10.82 -29.69 -3.96
N ASP A 494 -11.77 -30.38 -3.32
CA ASP A 494 -11.81 -30.60 -1.86
C ASP A 494 -10.58 -31.41 -1.39
N HIS A 495 -10.12 -32.38 -2.19
CA HIS A 495 -8.93 -33.18 -1.89
C HIS A 495 -7.63 -32.37 -2.05
N LEU A 496 -7.52 -31.56 -3.10
CA LEU A 496 -6.45 -30.55 -3.25
C LEU A 496 -6.42 -29.60 -2.05
N LYS A 497 -7.59 -29.12 -1.60
CA LYS A 497 -7.75 -28.32 -0.37
C LYS A 497 -7.31 -29.06 0.89
N SER A 498 -7.50 -30.38 0.95
CA SER A 498 -7.04 -31.22 2.07
C SER A 498 -5.56 -31.62 2.02
N MET A 499 -4.90 -31.46 0.86
CA MET A 499 -3.49 -31.79 0.67
C MET A 499 -2.54 -30.61 0.94
N VAL A 500 -3.00 -29.37 0.79
CA VAL A 500 -2.20 -28.17 1.06
C VAL A 500 -2.47 -27.70 2.49
N ASN A 501 -1.61 -28.12 3.43
CA ASN A 501 -1.60 -27.51 4.75
C ASN A 501 -1.11 -26.06 4.65
N GLU A 502 -1.61 -25.18 5.50
CA GLU A 502 -1.24 -23.76 5.53
C GLU A 502 0.28 -23.55 5.69
N SER A 503 0.96 -24.45 6.42
CA SER A 503 2.43 -24.43 6.56
C SER A 503 3.18 -24.61 5.23
N ASP A 504 2.62 -25.35 4.28
CA ASP A 504 3.25 -25.62 2.98
C ASP A 504 2.97 -24.49 2.00
N LEU A 505 1.79 -23.86 2.09
CA LEU A 505 1.49 -22.62 1.38
C LEU A 505 2.42 -21.48 1.82
N GLU A 506 2.72 -21.38 3.12
CA GLU A 506 3.62 -20.36 3.65
C GLU A 506 5.09 -20.60 3.27
N LYS A 507 5.56 -21.86 3.24
CA LYS A 507 6.87 -22.22 2.66
C LYS A 507 6.99 -21.75 1.21
N LEU A 508 5.95 -21.96 0.39
CA LEU A 508 5.94 -21.51 -1.01
C LEU A 508 6.00 -19.97 -1.13
N ARG A 509 5.24 -19.25 -0.28
CA ARG A 509 5.26 -17.78 -0.22
C ARG A 509 6.61 -17.21 0.22
N MET A 510 7.41 -17.96 0.97
CA MET A 510 8.75 -17.55 1.41
C MET A 510 9.83 -17.68 0.33
N ILE A 511 9.63 -18.47 -0.73
CA ILE A 511 10.66 -18.72 -1.77
C ILE A 511 11.23 -17.43 -2.38
N PRO A 512 10.43 -16.44 -2.84
CA PRO A 512 10.97 -15.21 -3.43
C PRO A 512 11.83 -14.41 -2.44
N TRP A 513 11.44 -14.38 -1.16
CA TRP A 513 12.17 -13.69 -0.09
C TRP A 513 13.51 -14.37 0.20
N ILE A 514 13.55 -15.70 0.18
CA ILE A 514 14.77 -16.49 0.37
C ILE A 514 15.76 -16.24 -0.79
N GLU A 515 15.29 -16.23 -2.05
CA GLU A 515 16.16 -15.94 -3.21
C GLU A 515 16.68 -14.50 -3.19
N MET A 516 15.83 -13.51 -2.88
CA MET A 516 16.27 -12.11 -2.71
C MET A 516 17.29 -11.97 -1.57
N CYS A 517 17.13 -12.70 -0.46
CA CYS A 517 18.11 -12.71 0.62
C CYS A 517 19.46 -13.29 0.18
N LYS A 518 19.46 -14.40 -0.57
CA LYS A 518 20.69 -15.01 -1.11
C LYS A 518 21.44 -14.04 -2.03
N ASP A 519 20.73 -13.27 -2.85
CA ASP A 519 21.33 -12.31 -3.77
C ASP A 519 21.92 -11.09 -3.05
N LEU A 520 21.22 -10.54 -2.04
CA LEU A 520 21.73 -9.44 -1.21
C LEU A 520 22.89 -9.86 -0.30
N SER A 521 23.00 -11.15 0.04
CA SER A 521 24.08 -11.66 0.91
C SER A 521 25.41 -11.90 0.18
N LYS A 522 25.46 -11.78 -1.16
CA LYS A 522 26.69 -11.96 -1.94
C LYS A 522 27.55 -10.67 -1.90
N PRO A 523 28.87 -10.77 -1.75
CA PRO A 523 29.76 -9.61 -1.74
C PRO A 523 29.88 -8.96 -3.13
N ILE A 524 30.12 -7.65 -3.17
CA ILE A 524 30.55 -6.96 -4.39
C ILE A 524 32.00 -7.36 -4.71
N GLY A 525 32.24 -7.80 -5.94
CA GLY A 525 33.60 -7.91 -6.47
C GLY A 525 33.73 -8.93 -7.60
N ILE A 526 34.27 -8.49 -8.73
CA ILE A 526 34.68 -9.39 -9.82
C ILE A 526 35.99 -10.05 -9.39
N VAL A 527 35.93 -11.30 -8.93
CA VAL A 527 37.08 -12.20 -8.93
C VAL A 527 36.98 -13.05 -10.19
N CYS A 528 37.88 -12.81 -11.14
CA CYS A 528 37.93 -13.61 -12.36
C CYS A 528 38.22 -15.08 -12.00
N GLY A 529 37.24 -15.98 -12.24
CA GLY A 529 37.43 -17.43 -12.12
C GLY A 529 36.76 -18.13 -10.93
N GLN A 530 35.83 -17.51 -10.19
CA GLN A 530 34.97 -18.24 -9.23
C GLN A 530 33.49 -17.90 -9.38
N GLU A 531 32.64 -18.93 -9.34
CA GLU A 531 31.17 -18.78 -9.29
C GLU A 531 30.77 -18.13 -7.96
N GLY A 532 30.26 -16.89 -8.00
CA GLY A 532 29.76 -16.22 -6.79
C GLY A 532 29.50 -14.72 -6.86
N SER A 533 30.16 -13.98 -7.77
CA SER A 533 29.96 -12.53 -7.88
C SER A 533 28.60 -12.19 -8.48
N ILE A 534 27.76 -11.42 -7.77
CA ILE A 534 26.52 -10.87 -8.33
C ILE A 534 26.74 -9.45 -8.87
N ASN A 535 25.99 -9.08 -9.90
CA ASN A 535 25.98 -7.72 -10.42
C ASN A 535 25.31 -6.79 -9.39
N LEU A 536 25.96 -5.68 -9.03
CA LEU A 536 25.40 -4.62 -8.16
C LEU A 536 23.99 -4.19 -8.62
N GLN A 537 23.73 -4.20 -9.93
CA GLN A 537 22.42 -3.93 -10.51
C GLN A 537 21.31 -4.83 -9.94
N ARG A 538 21.60 -6.13 -9.71
CA ARG A 538 20.62 -7.06 -9.14
C ARG A 538 20.26 -6.73 -7.69
N GLN A 539 21.23 -6.24 -6.92
CA GLN A 539 20.99 -5.81 -5.54
C GLN A 539 20.18 -4.50 -5.50
N ILE A 540 20.40 -3.62 -6.47
CA ILE A 540 19.59 -2.40 -6.69
C ILE A 540 18.15 -2.76 -7.08
N GLU A 541 17.92 -3.64 -8.06
CA GLU A 541 16.58 -4.12 -8.46
C GLU A 541 15.79 -4.69 -7.27
N ILE A 542 16.44 -5.49 -6.42
CA ILE A 542 15.82 -6.05 -5.21
C ILE A 542 15.45 -4.91 -4.25
N CYS A 543 16.33 -3.93 -4.05
CA CYS A 543 16.01 -2.77 -3.22
C CYS A 543 14.84 -1.96 -3.80
N GLU A 544 14.77 -1.75 -5.12
CA GLU A 544 13.68 -1.03 -5.80
C GLU A 544 12.33 -1.76 -5.64
N TYR A 545 12.32 -3.09 -5.74
CA TYR A 545 11.15 -3.90 -5.42
C TYR A 545 10.71 -3.74 -3.95
N LEU A 546 11.65 -3.72 -3.00
CA LEU A 546 11.35 -3.52 -1.57
C LEU A 546 10.86 -2.09 -1.27
N ILE A 547 11.38 -1.08 -1.97
CA ILE A 547 10.93 0.31 -1.87
C ILE A 547 9.45 0.41 -2.25
N GLU A 548 9.08 -0.11 -3.42
CA GLU A 548 7.71 -0.10 -3.93
C GLU A 548 6.76 -0.94 -3.05
N MET A 549 7.22 -2.10 -2.56
CA MET A 549 6.47 -2.96 -1.64
C MET A 549 6.16 -2.28 -0.29
N PHE A 550 7.06 -1.42 0.20
CA PHE A 550 7.01 -0.86 1.56
C PHE A 550 6.81 0.67 1.62
N LYS A 551 6.46 1.32 0.50
CA LYS A 551 6.19 2.77 0.46
C LYS A 551 5.04 3.20 1.36
N ASP A 552 4.02 2.34 1.51
CA ASP A 552 2.82 2.61 2.31
C ASP A 552 2.98 2.12 3.76
N ILE A 553 2.79 3.02 4.72
CA ILE A 553 3.05 2.80 6.16
C ILE A 553 2.14 1.75 6.82
N GLY A 554 0.91 1.59 6.29
CA GLY A 554 -0.14 0.72 6.86
C GLY A 554 -0.45 -0.52 6.01
N ILE A 555 0.37 -0.82 5.01
CA ILE A 555 0.16 -1.93 4.06
C ILE A 555 1.37 -2.86 4.12
N ASN A 556 1.18 -4.13 3.72
CA ASN A 556 2.24 -5.12 3.54
C ASN A 556 3.03 -5.49 4.80
N ASP A 557 2.47 -5.29 6.00
CA ASP A 557 3.10 -5.71 7.27
C ASP A 557 3.53 -7.18 7.27
N GLU A 558 2.72 -8.09 6.73
CA GLU A 558 3.11 -9.50 6.65
C GLU A 558 4.33 -9.71 5.73
N ASN A 559 4.43 -8.95 4.64
CA ASN A 559 5.60 -8.97 3.76
C ASN A 559 6.83 -8.32 4.42
N ARG A 560 6.65 -7.31 5.28
CA ARG A 560 7.72 -6.75 6.14
C ARG A 560 8.23 -7.81 7.13
N LYS A 561 7.33 -8.59 7.75
CA LYS A 561 7.72 -9.74 8.59
C LYS A 561 8.51 -10.78 7.80
N ARG A 562 8.03 -11.21 6.62
CA ARG A 562 8.76 -12.13 5.73
C ARG A 562 10.15 -11.61 5.35
N CYS A 563 10.27 -10.33 4.98
CA CYS A 563 11.53 -9.65 4.69
C CYS A 563 12.53 -9.72 5.86
N ILE A 564 12.06 -9.56 7.10
CA ILE A 564 12.90 -9.67 8.28
C ILE A 564 13.26 -11.13 8.57
N GLN A 565 12.27 -12.04 8.55
CA GLN A 565 12.44 -13.46 8.88
C GLN A 565 13.32 -14.22 7.89
N CYS A 566 13.29 -13.89 6.60
CA CYS A 566 14.18 -14.50 5.59
C CYS A 566 15.64 -14.01 5.68
N GLY A 567 15.89 -12.90 6.38
CA GLY A 567 17.23 -12.33 6.56
C GLY A 567 17.57 -11.12 5.68
N ILE A 568 16.71 -10.66 4.76
CA ILE A 568 16.98 -9.48 3.90
C ILE A 568 17.34 -8.25 4.73
N ALA A 569 16.56 -7.98 5.79
CA ALA A 569 16.83 -6.87 6.69
C ALA A 569 18.22 -6.97 7.34
N LYS A 570 18.69 -8.19 7.65
CA LYS A 570 20.02 -8.42 8.20
C LYS A 570 21.12 -8.32 7.15
N ALA A 571 20.87 -8.73 5.91
CA ALA A 571 21.78 -8.54 4.79
C ALA A 571 22.04 -7.04 4.54
N LEU A 572 20.99 -6.23 4.44
CA LEU A 572 21.11 -4.76 4.30
C LEU A 572 21.91 -4.12 5.44
N LEU A 573 21.64 -4.49 6.69
CA LEU A 573 22.43 -4.02 7.85
C LEU A 573 23.91 -4.42 7.75
N ASN A 574 24.20 -5.64 7.33
CA ASN A 574 25.57 -6.12 7.14
C ASN A 574 26.28 -5.38 5.98
N MET A 575 25.56 -5.01 4.92
CA MET A 575 26.10 -4.17 3.83
C MET A 575 26.51 -2.80 4.38
N PHE A 576 25.62 -2.12 5.13
CA PHE A 576 25.92 -0.82 5.74
C PHE A 576 27.06 -0.88 6.77
N GLU A 577 27.23 -2.01 7.45
CA GLU A 577 28.28 -2.19 8.45
C GLU A 577 29.67 -2.44 7.84
N ASN A 578 29.75 -3.17 6.71
CA ASN A 578 31.00 -3.74 6.20
C ASN A 578 31.47 -3.22 4.83
N TRP A 579 30.60 -2.59 4.03
CA TRP A 579 31.00 -2.02 2.74
C TRP A 579 31.72 -0.69 2.90
N LYS A 580 32.44 -0.25 1.86
CA LYS A 580 32.85 1.15 1.79
C LYS A 580 31.61 2.01 1.62
N VAL A 581 31.61 3.17 2.27
CA VAL A 581 30.42 4.02 2.34
C VAL A 581 29.99 4.45 0.93
N GLU A 582 30.92 4.71 0.02
CA GLU A 582 30.68 5.13 -1.37
C GLU A 582 30.07 4.01 -2.26
N GLU A 583 30.19 2.75 -1.84
CA GLU A 583 29.60 1.59 -2.54
C GLU A 583 28.09 1.47 -2.23
N ILE A 584 27.63 2.01 -1.09
CA ILE A 584 26.23 2.01 -0.67
C ILE A 584 25.42 2.97 -1.55
N LYS A 585 24.53 2.42 -2.39
CA LYS A 585 23.61 3.22 -3.23
C LYS A 585 22.33 3.60 -2.49
N GLU A 586 21.70 4.68 -2.94
CA GLU A 586 20.57 5.31 -2.25
C GLU A 586 19.40 4.35 -2.05
N GLN A 587 19.13 3.49 -3.05
CA GLN A 587 18.10 2.46 -3.00
C GLN A 587 18.22 1.54 -1.78
N HIS A 588 19.43 1.14 -1.38
CA HIS A 588 19.61 0.30 -0.18
C HIS A 588 19.12 1.03 1.07
N SER A 589 19.44 2.33 1.19
CA SER A 589 19.03 3.16 2.32
C SER A 589 17.52 3.42 2.34
N ILE A 590 16.89 3.67 1.18
CA ILE A 590 15.43 3.88 1.08
C ILE A 590 14.70 2.55 1.37
N ALA A 591 15.17 1.41 0.84
CA ALA A 591 14.56 0.11 1.10
C ALA A 591 14.52 -0.21 2.60
N PHE A 592 15.62 0.05 3.32
CA PHE A 592 15.66 -0.15 4.76
C PHE A 592 14.84 0.90 5.53
N PHE A 593 14.90 2.18 5.15
CA PHE A 593 14.06 3.22 5.74
C PHE A 593 12.57 2.88 5.61
N ASN A 594 12.10 2.59 4.39
CA ASN A 594 10.73 2.18 4.12
C ASN A 594 10.35 0.98 4.99
N LEU A 595 11.20 -0.06 5.09
CA LEU A 595 10.97 -1.21 5.97
C LEU A 595 10.75 -0.81 7.45
N THR A 596 11.51 0.16 7.98
CA THR A 596 11.32 0.69 9.34
C THR A 596 10.07 1.56 9.51
N PHE A 597 9.58 2.17 8.42
CA PHE A 597 8.46 3.10 8.43
C PHE A 597 7.12 2.34 8.40
N THR A 598 6.71 1.88 9.58
CA THR A 598 5.40 1.24 9.84
C THR A 598 4.87 1.67 11.21
N ASN A 599 3.54 1.62 11.39
CA ASN A 599 2.91 1.76 12.70
C ASN A 599 2.97 0.44 13.51
N ASN A 600 3.40 -0.66 12.89
CA ASN A 600 3.43 -1.97 13.51
C ASN A 600 4.59 -2.14 14.49
N ASN A 601 4.23 -2.36 15.75
CA ASN A 601 5.16 -2.44 16.86
C ASN A 601 5.88 -3.81 16.98
N GLU A 602 5.35 -4.87 16.38
CA GLU A 602 6.02 -6.17 16.27
C GLU A 602 7.19 -6.07 15.28
N ILE A 603 6.98 -5.41 14.13
CA ILE A 603 8.02 -5.21 13.10
C ILE A 603 9.18 -4.38 13.65
N LYS A 604 8.92 -3.27 14.36
CA LYS A 604 9.96 -2.48 15.03
C LYS A 604 10.75 -3.30 16.05
N GLN A 605 10.08 -4.18 16.80
CA GLN A 605 10.72 -5.07 17.76
C GLN A 605 11.62 -6.12 17.07
N LEU A 606 11.15 -6.72 15.97
CA LEU A 606 11.94 -7.66 15.17
C LEU A 606 13.17 -6.98 14.56
N LEU A 607 13.03 -5.76 14.03
CA LEU A 607 14.16 -4.97 13.51
C LEU A 607 15.21 -4.66 14.60
N PHE A 608 14.78 -4.33 15.83
CA PHE A 608 15.70 -4.10 16.95
C PHE A 608 16.54 -5.34 17.29
N THR A 609 15.96 -6.56 17.25
CA THR A 609 16.70 -7.80 17.54
C THR A 609 17.83 -8.12 16.54
N LEU A 610 17.89 -7.45 15.39
CA LEU A 610 18.98 -7.61 14.41
C LEU A 610 20.27 -6.85 14.77
N ASN A 611 20.27 -6.10 15.88
CA ASN A 611 21.29 -5.14 16.30
C ASN A 611 21.54 -4.05 15.22
N PRO A 612 20.52 -3.27 14.83
CA PRO A 612 20.54 -2.46 13.63
C PRO A 612 21.44 -1.21 13.71
N PHE A 613 21.70 -0.69 14.92
CA PHE A 613 22.34 0.62 15.07
C PHE A 613 23.75 0.70 14.49
N LYS A 614 24.56 -0.38 14.54
CA LYS A 614 25.95 -0.32 14.05
C LYS A 614 26.03 -0.03 12.54
N GLY A 615 25.29 -0.77 11.72
CA GLY A 615 25.18 -0.51 10.28
C GLY A 615 24.52 0.84 9.97
N LEU A 616 23.44 1.19 10.67
CA LEU A 616 22.74 2.47 10.42
C LEU A 616 23.58 3.70 10.77
N LEU A 617 24.42 3.64 11.81
CA LEU A 617 25.32 4.73 12.20
C LEU A 617 26.40 4.99 11.13
N ASN A 618 26.83 3.96 10.37
CA ASN A 618 27.77 4.15 9.27
C ASN A 618 27.18 4.99 8.13
N LEU A 619 25.87 4.92 7.87
CA LEU A 619 25.19 5.71 6.84
C LEU A 619 25.29 7.23 7.10
N LEU A 620 25.45 7.64 8.36
CA LEU A 620 25.64 9.05 8.73
C LEU A 620 26.98 9.64 8.24
N ASN A 621 27.92 8.79 7.81
CA ASN A 621 29.19 9.20 7.21
C ASN A 621 29.14 9.30 5.68
N HIS A 622 28.00 8.99 5.06
CA HIS A 622 27.85 9.07 3.61
C HIS A 622 27.87 10.53 3.10
N SER A 623 28.38 10.76 1.89
CA SER A 623 28.46 12.11 1.28
C SER A 623 27.10 12.63 0.77
N ASN A 624 26.28 11.75 0.17
CA ASN A 624 24.89 12.02 -0.18
C ASN A 624 23.99 12.19 1.07
N ASN A 625 23.36 13.37 1.19
CA ASN A 625 22.47 13.76 2.27
C ASN A 625 21.21 12.87 2.41
N ASN A 626 20.70 12.29 1.32
CA ASN A 626 19.51 11.43 1.37
C ASN A 626 19.82 10.12 2.11
N ILE A 627 21.00 9.53 1.85
CA ILE A 627 21.47 8.31 2.54
C ILE A 627 21.69 8.57 4.03
N GLN A 628 22.29 9.72 4.38
CA GLN A 628 22.40 10.15 5.78
C GLN A 628 21.02 10.25 6.44
N LEU A 629 20.08 10.96 5.79
CA LEU A 629 18.73 11.20 6.30
C LEU A 629 17.95 9.89 6.50
N ASN A 630 18.03 8.96 5.54
CA ASN A 630 17.44 7.62 5.64
C ASN A 630 18.05 6.81 6.79
N GLY A 631 19.36 6.94 7.02
CA GLY A 631 20.06 6.33 8.16
C GLY A 631 19.51 6.82 9.50
N ILE A 632 19.47 8.14 9.73
CA ILE A 632 18.97 8.69 11.00
C ILE A 632 17.45 8.49 11.17
N ASN A 633 16.66 8.54 10.10
CA ASN A 633 15.24 8.17 10.12
C ASN A 633 15.03 6.71 10.54
N SER A 634 15.83 5.78 10.01
CA SER A 634 15.75 4.36 10.37
C SER A 634 16.07 4.13 11.85
N ILE A 635 17.08 4.85 12.39
CA ILE A 635 17.39 4.84 13.83
C ILE A 635 16.19 5.37 14.62
N PHE A 636 15.62 6.52 14.23
CA PHE A 636 14.46 7.13 14.87
C PHE A 636 13.24 6.19 14.90
N ASN A 637 12.90 5.57 13.78
CA ASN A 637 11.74 4.67 13.65
C ASN A 637 11.86 3.44 14.56
N ILE A 638 13.07 2.87 14.67
CA ILE A 638 13.33 1.70 15.53
C ILE A 638 13.28 2.09 17.02
N GLN A 639 13.89 3.20 17.43
CA GLN A 639 13.85 3.62 18.85
C GLN A 639 12.43 3.93 19.34
N LEU A 640 11.53 4.39 18.46
CA LEU A 640 10.18 4.82 18.85
C LEU A 640 9.41 3.72 19.61
N ARG A 641 9.61 2.45 19.23
CA ARG A 641 9.07 1.29 19.94
C ARG A 641 9.53 1.22 21.40
N GLY A 642 10.79 1.52 21.69
CA GLY A 642 11.33 1.56 23.05
C GLY A 642 10.72 2.70 23.90
N SER A 643 10.50 3.86 23.27
CA SER A 643 9.86 5.02 23.91
C SER A 643 8.40 4.76 24.27
N GLU A 644 7.66 4.05 23.42
CA GLU A 644 6.25 3.68 23.60
C GLU A 644 5.99 2.54 24.60
N THR A 645 6.95 1.61 24.74
CA THR A 645 6.82 0.40 25.59
C THR A 645 7.17 0.61 27.05
N SER A 646 8.08 1.54 27.32
CA SER A 646 8.50 1.88 28.69
C SER A 646 7.53 2.88 29.31
N SER A 647 7.27 2.75 30.62
CA SER A 647 6.41 3.70 31.36
C SER A 647 6.94 5.13 31.25
N LYS A 648 6.12 6.14 31.58
CA LYS A 648 6.54 7.54 31.38
C LYS A 648 7.85 7.87 32.11
N THR A 649 8.09 7.31 33.28
CA THR A 649 9.27 7.57 34.14
C THR A 649 10.44 6.61 33.94
N GLU A 650 10.30 5.60 33.08
CA GLU A 650 11.36 4.65 32.79
C GLU A 650 12.37 5.17 31.76
N ILE A 651 13.63 4.78 31.95
CA ILE A 651 14.70 5.01 30.98
C ILE A 651 14.44 4.28 29.66
N HIS A 652 14.94 4.84 28.56
CA HIS A 652 14.73 4.26 27.23
C HIS A 652 15.34 2.84 27.14
N PRO A 653 14.57 1.78 26.82
CA PRO A 653 15.03 0.39 26.93
C PRO A 653 16.10 0.02 25.89
N TYR A 654 16.23 0.81 24.81
CA TYR A 654 17.26 0.60 23.77
C TYR A 654 18.47 1.53 23.94
N PHE A 655 18.56 2.32 25.03
CA PHE A 655 19.68 3.26 25.24
C PHE A 655 21.02 2.54 25.30
N ASP A 656 21.15 1.53 26.16
CA ASP A 656 22.45 0.90 26.40
C ASP A 656 22.95 0.14 25.15
N SER A 657 22.04 -0.32 24.28
CA SER A 657 22.37 -0.94 22.97
C SER A 657 22.98 0.04 21.96
N ILE A 658 22.65 1.34 22.01
CA ILE A 658 23.26 2.36 21.14
C ILE A 658 24.47 3.04 21.82
N ALA A 659 24.41 3.25 23.13
CA ALA A 659 25.50 3.88 23.89
C ALA A 659 26.75 2.98 23.95
N SER A 660 26.59 1.66 24.11
CA SER A 660 27.72 0.71 24.15
C SER A 660 28.59 0.65 22.88
N ILE A 661 28.10 1.19 21.75
CA ILE A 661 28.83 1.30 20.47
C ILE A 661 29.24 2.74 20.12
N GLY A 662 29.17 3.66 21.09
CA GLY A 662 29.44 5.10 20.92
C GLY A 662 28.46 5.78 19.98
N GLY A 663 27.22 5.30 19.91
CA GLY A 663 26.23 5.76 18.94
C GLY A 663 25.62 7.12 19.25
N ILE A 664 25.50 7.48 20.53
CA ILE A 664 24.98 8.79 20.95
C ILE A 664 25.97 9.89 20.53
N GLU A 665 27.26 9.66 20.77
CA GLU A 665 28.36 10.54 20.38
C GLU A 665 28.40 10.72 18.86
N LYS A 666 28.30 9.63 18.08
CA LYS A 666 28.25 9.68 16.61
C LYS A 666 27.06 10.46 16.07
N ILE A 667 25.86 10.33 16.67
CA ILE A 667 24.67 11.11 16.27
C ILE A 667 24.89 12.60 16.61
N TYR A 668 25.52 12.90 17.74
CA TYR A 668 25.85 14.28 18.12
C TYR A 668 26.94 14.90 17.23
N GLU A 669 28.01 14.17 16.91
CA GLU A 669 28.99 14.60 15.90
C GLU A 669 28.31 14.88 14.56
N PHE A 670 27.45 13.98 14.10
CA PHE A 670 26.69 14.12 12.86
C PHE A 670 25.77 15.36 12.87
N MET A 671 25.11 15.65 13.99
CA MET A 671 24.32 16.89 14.19
C MET A 671 25.17 18.16 14.04
N ASN A 672 26.44 18.13 14.48
CA ASN A 672 27.30 19.33 14.48
C ASN A 672 28.14 19.51 13.20
N ARG A 673 28.13 18.55 12.26
CA ARG A 673 28.83 18.69 10.98
C ARG A 673 28.32 19.89 10.17
N ILE A 674 29.24 20.60 9.53
CA ILE A 674 28.94 21.77 8.68
C ILE A 674 27.97 21.40 7.57
N ASN A 675 28.22 20.28 6.88
CA ASN A 675 27.47 19.85 5.69
C ASN A 675 26.15 19.13 5.99
N SER A 676 25.82 18.84 7.26
CA SER A 676 24.56 18.18 7.60
C SER A 676 23.36 19.11 7.37
N THR A 677 22.34 18.63 6.66
CA THR A 677 21.13 19.40 6.35
C THR A 677 20.32 19.73 7.61
N LYS A 678 19.45 20.77 7.55
CA LYS A 678 18.59 21.13 8.69
C LYS A 678 17.79 19.93 9.21
N SER A 679 17.15 19.18 8.31
CA SER A 679 16.37 17.99 8.65
C SER A 679 17.20 16.92 9.38
N CYS A 680 18.44 16.68 8.94
CA CYS A 680 19.37 15.78 9.63
C CYS A 680 19.72 16.28 11.04
N LYS A 681 19.97 17.58 11.22
CA LYS A 681 20.29 18.18 12.53
C LYS A 681 19.11 18.14 13.49
N ASP A 682 17.92 18.55 13.01
CA ASP A 682 16.68 18.53 13.77
C ASP A 682 16.37 17.11 14.27
N LEU A 683 16.42 16.12 13.36
CA LEU A 683 16.13 14.73 13.67
C LEU A 683 17.19 14.08 14.56
N SER A 684 18.46 14.48 14.45
CA SER A 684 19.53 14.01 15.35
C SER A 684 19.31 14.49 16.78
N ALA A 685 18.96 15.77 16.97
CA ALA A 685 18.62 16.33 18.28
C ALA A 685 17.39 15.65 18.90
N ILE A 686 16.34 15.43 18.09
CA ILE A 686 15.15 14.66 18.49
C ILE A 686 15.54 13.23 18.88
N THR A 687 16.39 12.56 18.10
CA THR A 687 16.82 11.18 18.36
C THR A 687 17.58 11.06 19.68
N ILE A 688 18.55 11.94 19.95
CA ILE A 688 19.26 11.99 21.24
C ILE A 688 18.29 12.24 22.40
N GLY A 689 17.34 13.18 22.24
CA GLY A 689 16.35 13.49 23.27
C GLY A 689 15.40 12.33 23.61
N TYR A 690 15.07 11.47 22.64
CA TYR A 690 14.28 10.25 22.87
C TYR A 690 15.08 9.17 23.59
N PHE A 691 16.32 8.92 23.16
CA PHE A 691 17.20 7.98 23.86
C PHE A 691 17.44 8.39 25.33
N HIS A 692 17.60 9.69 25.62
CA HIS A 692 17.75 10.21 26.99
C HIS A 692 16.43 10.38 27.78
N LYS A 693 15.34 9.69 27.40
CA LYS A 693 14.14 9.57 28.25
C LYS A 693 14.50 9.14 29.67
N ALA A 694 14.05 9.91 30.66
CA ALA A 694 14.38 9.78 32.09
C ALA A 694 15.87 9.74 32.47
N ARG A 695 16.80 9.88 31.52
CA ARG A 695 18.25 9.70 31.71
C ARG A 695 18.98 11.02 31.54
N LYS A 696 19.88 11.33 32.46
CA LYS A 696 20.76 12.49 32.39
C LYS A 696 21.59 12.48 31.10
N ILE A 697 21.81 13.65 30.49
CA ILE A 697 22.89 13.82 29.51
C ILE A 697 24.14 14.26 30.28
N GLU A 698 25.12 13.37 30.42
CA GLU A 698 26.32 13.62 31.24
C GLU A 698 27.27 14.64 30.60
N ASN A 699 27.42 14.62 29.28
CA ASN A 699 28.21 15.61 28.56
C ASN A 699 27.44 16.96 28.56
N VAL A 700 27.97 17.95 29.28
CA VAL A 700 27.36 19.27 29.47
C VAL A 700 27.21 20.03 28.14
N GLU A 701 28.20 19.95 27.25
CA GLU A 701 28.14 20.60 25.93
C GLU A 701 27.07 19.96 25.04
N MET A 702 27.00 18.63 25.03
CA MET A 702 25.94 17.88 24.36
C MET A 702 24.56 18.27 24.89
N LYS A 703 24.39 18.28 26.22
CA LYS A 703 23.14 18.65 26.88
C LYS A 703 22.67 20.04 26.45
N ASN A 704 23.56 21.03 26.54
CA ASN A 704 23.25 22.42 26.23
C ASN A 704 22.90 22.58 24.74
N ASN A 705 23.71 22.01 23.84
CA ASN A 705 23.51 22.15 22.38
C ASN A 705 22.24 21.43 21.90
N VAL A 706 21.98 20.21 22.38
CA VAL A 706 20.77 19.44 22.02
C VAL A 706 19.51 20.12 22.56
N ILE A 707 19.49 20.55 23.82
CA ILE A 707 18.32 21.23 24.41
C ILE A 707 18.07 22.57 23.72
N LYS A 708 19.12 23.37 23.44
CA LYS A 708 18.98 24.62 22.69
C LYS A 708 18.40 24.41 21.29
N HIS A 709 18.86 23.38 20.57
CA HIS A 709 18.35 23.05 19.24
C HIS A 709 16.89 22.56 19.31
N LEU A 710 16.54 21.70 20.28
CA LEU A 710 15.16 21.27 20.51
C LEU A 710 14.22 22.44 20.83
N LYS A 711 14.65 23.41 21.64
CA LYS A 711 13.90 24.65 21.91
C LYS A 711 13.62 25.45 20.63
N SER A 712 14.61 25.58 19.74
CA SER A 712 14.44 26.21 18.41
C SER A 712 13.37 25.49 17.57
N ILE A 713 13.45 24.16 17.44
CA ILE A 713 12.47 23.38 16.64
C ILE A 713 11.02 23.62 17.09
N VAL A 714 10.76 23.73 18.40
CA VAL A 714 9.40 23.98 18.93
C VAL A 714 8.84 25.33 18.46
N ASN A 715 9.69 26.33 18.29
CA ASN A 715 9.31 27.69 17.90
C ASN A 715 9.30 27.87 16.37
N ASP A 716 10.30 27.33 15.68
CA ASP A 716 10.60 27.63 14.28
C ASP A 716 9.85 26.77 13.25
N GLN A 717 9.21 25.66 13.68
CA GLN A 717 8.56 24.71 12.78
C GLN A 717 7.08 24.46 13.08
N VAL A 718 6.37 24.07 12.02
CA VAL A 718 5.00 23.54 12.01
C VAL A 718 5.05 22.10 11.51
N GLY A 719 4.23 21.20 12.06
CA GLY A 719 4.14 19.80 11.66
C GLY A 719 4.93 18.83 12.55
N TRP A 720 5.37 17.70 11.97
CA TRP A 720 5.87 16.53 12.71
C TRP A 720 7.05 16.83 13.64
N ALA A 721 8.08 17.53 13.16
CA ALA A 721 9.31 17.78 13.93
C ALA A 721 9.06 18.65 15.17
N LYS A 722 8.08 19.57 15.13
CA LYS A 722 7.59 20.33 16.30
C LYS A 722 7.01 19.39 17.36
N ASN A 723 6.19 18.43 16.96
CA ASN A 723 5.56 17.49 17.89
C ASN A 723 6.59 16.52 18.48
N ALA A 724 7.51 16.01 17.66
CA ALA A 724 8.61 15.17 18.11
C ALA A 724 9.57 15.92 19.05
N SER A 725 9.94 17.18 18.79
CA SER A 725 10.79 17.95 19.70
C SER A 725 10.11 18.29 21.03
N ARG A 726 8.79 18.56 21.03
CA ARG A 726 7.99 18.67 22.27
C ARG A 726 8.07 17.38 23.10
N ILE A 727 7.92 16.21 22.46
CA ILE A 727 8.02 14.91 23.15
C ILE A 727 9.44 14.67 23.66
N ALA A 728 10.48 14.95 22.87
CA ALA A 728 11.89 14.84 23.27
C ALA A 728 12.19 15.69 24.52
N LEU A 729 11.75 16.95 24.55
CA LEU A 729 11.92 17.83 25.72
C LEU A 729 11.19 17.29 26.95
N ARG A 730 9.98 16.72 26.79
CA ARG A 730 9.24 16.09 27.90
C ARG A 730 9.93 14.83 28.44
N TYR A 731 10.54 14.04 27.57
CA TYR A 731 11.31 12.85 27.95
C TYR A 731 12.61 13.22 28.68
N LEU A 732 13.32 14.25 28.21
CA LEU A 732 14.49 14.81 28.88
C LEU A 732 14.15 15.38 30.26
N ALA A 733 13.07 16.16 30.37
CA ALA A 733 12.64 16.86 31.59
C ALA A 733 12.22 15.96 32.77
N GLN A 734 12.17 14.65 32.57
CA GLN A 734 11.95 13.67 33.64
C GLN A 734 13.19 13.50 34.54
N ASN A 735 14.37 13.82 34.01
CA ASN A 735 15.59 13.92 34.79
C ASN A 735 15.80 15.37 35.25
N SER A 736 16.10 15.58 36.53
CA SER A 736 16.27 16.92 37.14
C SER A 736 17.32 17.79 36.45
N ASP A 737 18.45 17.21 36.07
CA ASP A 737 19.61 17.97 35.55
C ASP A 737 19.39 18.41 34.09
N ASN A 738 18.57 17.65 33.37
CA ASN A 738 18.06 18.02 32.05
C ASN A 738 16.92 19.03 32.18
N LYS A 739 15.98 18.82 33.12
CA LYS A 739 14.84 19.72 33.39
C LYS A 739 15.31 21.14 33.69
N ASN A 740 16.27 21.28 34.60
CA ASN A 740 16.86 22.56 34.97
C ASN A 740 17.49 23.30 33.77
N GLU A 741 18.07 22.58 32.81
CA GLU A 741 18.61 23.16 31.57
C GLU A 741 17.49 23.57 30.58
N ILE A 742 16.39 22.81 30.54
CA ILE A 742 15.23 23.14 29.72
C ILE A 742 14.51 24.39 30.28
N GLU A 743 14.36 24.53 31.59
CA GLU A 743 13.64 25.66 32.21
C GLU A 743 14.45 26.97 32.26
N LYS A 744 15.74 26.95 31.91
CA LYS A 744 16.54 28.17 31.71
C LYS A 744 15.89 29.13 30.73
N ASP A 745 16.13 30.42 30.99
CA ASP A 745 15.61 31.57 30.24
C ASP A 745 14.08 31.67 30.23
N GLY A 746 13.42 31.02 31.21
CA GLY A 746 11.96 31.03 31.35
C GLY A 746 11.22 30.15 30.35
N PHE A 747 11.91 29.23 29.66
CA PHE A 747 11.30 28.35 28.68
C PHE A 747 10.39 27.31 29.36
N VAL A 748 9.08 27.37 29.06
CA VAL A 748 8.09 26.45 29.61
C VAL A 748 8.13 25.11 28.87
N ILE A 749 8.30 24.01 29.61
CA ILE A 749 8.27 22.65 29.03
C ILE A 749 6.91 22.41 28.35
N PRO A 750 6.86 22.03 27.06
CA PRO A 750 5.61 21.84 26.36
C PRO A 750 4.76 20.70 26.95
N THR A 751 3.48 20.98 27.22
CA THR A 751 2.48 20.01 27.70
C THR A 751 2.00 19.04 26.62
#